data_AF-A0A0G1NLC0-F1
#
_entry.id   AF-A0A0G1NLC0-F1
#
_cell.length_a   1.000
_cell.length_b   1.000
_cell.length_c   1.000
_cell.angle_alpha   90.00
_cell.angle_beta   90.00
_cell.angle_gamma   90.00
#
_symmetry.space_group_name_H-M   'P 1'
#
loop_
_entity.id
_entity.type
_entity.pdbx_description
1 polymer ?
#
loop_
_entity_poly.entity_id
_entity_poly.type
_entity_poly.pdbx_seq_one_letter_code
_entity_poly.pdbx_strand_id
1 'polypeptide(L)'
;MTAPKFVLWFHEIDKDDIARVGGKGANLGEMTKAGFPVPGGFVVTSSAYRHMIEENQLEDKIKALLKGLNVEDADALNRASHEVQKIIERSPFPQAIEEQVYKAYDKLGSNPLVAVRSSATAEDLPNASFAGQQETYLNVRGDASLLVHIRRAWASLFEPRAIYYRVNQGFDHFKVALAVPVQKMVQSDVSGIMFTVNPVTNDKTQIIVEAIWGLGEKIVQGAITPDHYEVDKTSLELVTHRTVPQTIEMVRSGDGNIDRKVPASRIHKRKLTDAQAVEVAKLGKKLHQHYFFPQDIEWAIENGKLFVVQTRPITTITATTAKQAAVDKAVQTITGPVILTGEPASPGVATGIVNILKSAREINRIKAGDILVTDMTTPDFVPAMKKAVAIITNKGGQTSHAAIVSRELGVPCVVGTKTATTSLKPGRVVTVDGAKGEVYASSLKASSVNFAPTQAAYHAPAVTLKTATKVYVNLGEPDLAEEIAKRNVDGVGLLRAEFMIANIGTHPKKLIKDKQSHVFVNQLAEGMSKICAAFGDRPVVYRATDFKTNEYSHLKGGKEYEPVEPNPMLGYRGAYRYIHDADVFELELEAIKKVRQKLGYKNLHLMIPFVRNVREMQQVKKLVIASGLPRTSTFKLWMMVEIPVNVILLDSFIDVGIDGISVGTNDLTMLMLGTDRDNETVASDYDERNPAVLWALEHIIKTAHKRGVTVSVCGQAPSSHSDFAEFLCRLGVTSVSVTPDVIDKTRQVLYDTELKLIKK
;
A
#
# COMPACT_ATOMS: atom_id res chain seq x y z
N MET A 1 28.87 -25.10 21.27
CA MET A 1 28.00 -24.11 20.61
C MET A 1 28.90 -23.19 19.80
N THR A 2 28.72 -23.11 18.49
CA THR A 2 29.46 -22.17 17.63
C THR A 2 29.08 -20.74 18.00
N ALA A 3 30.07 -19.84 18.10
CA ALA A 3 29.83 -18.43 18.39
C ALA A 3 28.82 -17.81 17.40
N PRO A 4 27.96 -16.87 17.84
CA PRO A 4 26.98 -16.23 16.97
C PRO A 4 27.67 -15.51 15.80
N LYS A 5 27.19 -15.79 14.57
CA LYS A 5 27.65 -15.13 13.35
C LYS A 5 26.94 -13.78 13.21
N PHE A 6 27.65 -12.69 13.54
CA PHE A 6 27.13 -11.33 13.44
C PHE A 6 27.33 -10.71 12.06
N VAL A 7 28.28 -11.23 11.29
CA VAL A 7 28.58 -10.79 9.91
C VAL A 7 28.37 -11.96 8.94
N LEU A 8 27.71 -11.68 7.82
CA LEU A 8 27.52 -12.61 6.71
C LEU A 8 27.93 -11.96 5.39
N TRP A 9 28.70 -12.64 4.57
CA TRP A 9 29.06 -12.13 3.24
C TRP A 9 27.91 -12.25 2.26
N PHE A 10 27.87 -11.39 1.22
CA PHE A 10 26.83 -11.49 0.19
C PHE A 10 26.76 -12.87 -0.48
N HIS A 11 27.90 -13.55 -0.67
CA HIS A 11 27.89 -14.91 -1.24
C HIS A 11 27.39 -16.00 -0.26
N GLU A 12 27.24 -15.70 1.03
CA GLU A 12 26.72 -16.63 2.04
C GLU A 12 25.19 -16.54 2.21
N ILE A 13 24.53 -15.53 1.63
CA ILE A 13 23.11 -15.20 1.90
C ILE A 13 22.30 -15.11 0.60
N ASP A 14 20.99 -15.29 0.70
CA ASP A 14 20.06 -15.13 -0.43
C ASP A 14 18.70 -14.56 0.01
N LYS A 15 17.71 -14.62 -0.91
CA LYS A 15 16.34 -14.13 -0.68
C LYS A 15 15.64 -14.77 0.51
N ASP A 16 16.05 -15.95 0.97
CA ASP A 16 15.42 -16.66 2.10
C ASP A 16 15.96 -16.17 3.47
N ASP A 17 17.01 -15.34 3.47
CA ASP A 17 17.66 -14.82 4.68
C ASP A 17 17.10 -13.46 5.18
N ILE A 18 15.96 -12.98 4.65
CA ILE A 18 15.39 -11.63 4.97
C ILE A 18 15.34 -11.35 6.48
N ALA A 19 14.94 -12.33 7.31
CA ALA A 19 14.86 -12.15 8.76
C ALA A 19 16.23 -11.85 9.42
N ARG A 20 17.33 -12.29 8.79
CA ARG A 20 18.71 -12.15 9.27
C ARG A 20 19.42 -10.93 8.69
N VAL A 21 19.14 -10.58 7.43
CA VAL A 21 19.90 -9.57 6.67
C VAL A 21 19.06 -8.42 6.12
N GLY A 22 17.76 -8.41 6.38
CA GLY A 22 16.83 -7.46 5.79
C GLY A 22 16.62 -7.67 4.29
N GLY A 23 15.63 -6.99 3.72
CA GLY A 23 15.25 -7.14 2.31
C GLY A 23 16.37 -6.77 1.32
N LYS A 24 17.05 -5.63 1.53
CA LYS A 24 18.20 -5.21 0.71
C LYS A 24 19.37 -6.18 0.83
N GLY A 25 19.70 -6.63 2.04
CA GLY A 25 20.78 -7.59 2.26
C GLY A 25 20.53 -8.92 1.55
N ALA A 26 19.29 -9.41 1.62
CA ALA A 26 18.86 -10.63 0.94
C ALA A 26 18.95 -10.51 -0.58
N ASN A 27 18.46 -9.40 -1.16
CA ASN A 27 18.55 -9.15 -2.61
C ASN A 27 20.01 -8.98 -3.10
N LEU A 28 20.87 -8.34 -2.32
CA LEU A 28 22.31 -8.24 -2.63
C LEU A 28 22.96 -9.63 -2.67
N GLY A 29 22.59 -10.51 -1.74
CA GLY A 29 23.06 -11.89 -1.72
C GLY A 29 22.57 -12.72 -2.90
N GLU A 30 21.27 -12.68 -3.16
CA GLU A 30 20.62 -13.34 -4.30
C GLU A 30 21.30 -12.98 -5.62
N MET A 31 21.49 -11.68 -5.88
CA MET A 31 22.17 -11.20 -7.08
C MET A 31 23.64 -11.67 -7.14
N THR A 32 24.34 -11.67 -6.01
CA THR A 32 25.74 -12.11 -5.93
C THR A 32 25.88 -13.59 -6.26
N LYS A 33 25.01 -14.45 -5.69
CA LYS A 33 24.99 -15.90 -5.97
C LYS A 33 24.62 -16.21 -7.42
N ALA A 34 23.73 -15.41 -8.00
CA ALA A 34 23.34 -15.54 -9.40
C ALA A 34 24.38 -14.98 -10.40
N GLY A 35 25.52 -14.45 -9.93
CA GLY A 35 26.62 -14.00 -10.77
C GLY A 35 26.42 -12.63 -11.40
N PHE A 36 25.49 -11.82 -10.89
CA PHE A 36 25.34 -10.42 -11.33
C PHE A 36 26.51 -9.55 -10.84
N PRO A 37 26.83 -8.43 -11.53
CA PRO A 37 27.95 -7.57 -11.19
C PRO A 37 27.62 -6.69 -9.97
N VAL A 38 27.53 -7.30 -8.80
CA VAL A 38 27.30 -6.63 -7.51
C VAL A 38 28.64 -6.27 -6.88
N PRO A 39 28.85 -5.03 -6.41
CA PRO A 39 30.04 -4.68 -5.65
C PRO A 39 30.13 -5.54 -4.37
N GLY A 40 31.31 -6.10 -4.11
CA GLY A 40 31.52 -6.98 -2.96
C GLY A 40 31.22 -6.31 -1.64
N GLY A 41 30.74 -7.08 -0.67
CA GLY A 41 30.34 -6.59 0.64
C GLY A 41 29.88 -7.68 1.58
N PHE A 42 29.46 -7.26 2.76
CA PHE A 42 28.90 -8.11 3.81
C PHE A 42 27.73 -7.40 4.49
N VAL A 43 26.96 -8.14 5.29
CA VAL A 43 25.86 -7.62 6.09
C VAL A 43 26.18 -7.82 7.56
N VAL A 44 26.08 -6.75 8.34
CA VAL A 44 25.98 -6.83 9.79
C VAL A 44 24.53 -7.20 10.11
N THR A 45 24.33 -8.39 10.65
CA THR A 45 23.00 -9.03 10.73
C THR A 45 22.07 -8.35 11.71
N SER A 46 20.77 -8.63 11.58
CA SER A 46 19.75 -8.24 12.55
C SER A 46 20.01 -8.81 13.95
N SER A 47 20.74 -9.93 14.07
CA SER A 47 21.17 -10.50 15.35
C SER A 47 22.24 -9.64 16.04
N ALA A 48 23.11 -8.98 15.28
CA ALA A 48 24.10 -8.06 15.81
C ALA A 48 23.44 -6.80 16.41
N TYR A 49 22.38 -6.30 15.75
CA TYR A 49 21.54 -5.24 16.30
C TYR A 49 20.88 -5.64 17.63
N ARG A 50 20.26 -6.83 17.68
CA ARG A 50 19.63 -7.32 18.92
C ARG A 50 20.66 -7.44 20.05
N HIS A 51 21.82 -8.01 19.76
CA HIS A 51 22.90 -8.13 20.74
C HIS A 51 23.40 -6.76 21.24
N MET A 52 23.52 -5.77 20.35
CA MET A 52 23.84 -4.39 20.71
C MET A 52 22.82 -3.78 21.67
N ILE A 53 21.53 -4.00 21.44
CA ILE A 53 20.45 -3.51 22.31
C ILE A 53 20.46 -4.21 23.68
N GLU A 54 20.64 -5.54 23.69
CA GLU A 54 20.65 -6.39 24.88
C GLU A 54 21.85 -6.10 25.78
N GLU A 55 23.08 -6.13 25.25
CA GLU A 55 24.32 -5.96 26.02
C GLU A 55 24.40 -4.59 26.70
N ASN A 56 23.89 -3.55 26.03
CA ASN A 56 23.86 -2.18 26.54
C ASN A 56 22.60 -1.85 27.37
N GLN A 57 21.68 -2.82 27.53
CA GLN A 57 20.40 -2.66 28.24
C GLN A 57 19.63 -1.43 27.73
N LEU A 58 19.52 -1.31 26.40
CA LEU A 58 18.92 -0.14 25.75
C LEU A 58 17.40 -0.22 25.65
N GLU A 59 16.86 -1.43 25.63
CA GLU A 59 15.43 -1.64 25.44
C GLU A 59 14.58 -0.88 26.48
N ASP A 60 14.88 -1.04 27.77
CA ASP A 60 14.13 -0.38 28.83
C ASP A 60 14.27 1.16 28.81
N LYS A 61 15.47 1.65 28.48
CA LYS A 61 15.74 3.10 28.37
C LYS A 61 14.94 3.73 27.24
N ILE A 62 14.93 3.07 26.08
CA ILE A 62 14.19 3.53 24.90
C ILE A 62 12.68 3.42 25.15
N LYS A 63 12.19 2.32 25.74
CA LYS A 63 10.78 2.17 26.13
C LYS A 63 10.34 3.28 27.06
N ALA A 64 11.17 3.66 28.05
CA ALA A 64 10.87 4.75 28.96
C ALA A 64 10.74 6.11 28.24
N LEU A 65 11.62 6.39 27.27
CA LEU A 65 11.57 7.63 26.48
C LEU A 65 10.36 7.71 25.53
N LEU A 66 9.90 6.57 25.02
CA LEU A 66 8.76 6.50 24.09
C LEU A 66 7.41 6.31 24.80
N LYS A 67 7.41 5.93 26.09
CA LYS A 67 6.19 5.67 26.86
C LYS A 67 5.37 6.94 27.02
N GLY A 68 4.12 6.90 26.54
CA GLY A 68 3.19 8.03 26.62
C GLY A 68 3.53 9.19 25.70
N LEU A 69 4.47 9.01 24.76
CA LEU A 69 4.77 9.98 23.71
C LEU A 69 3.53 10.20 22.85
N ASN A 70 3.05 11.45 22.79
CA ASN A 70 2.06 11.85 21.80
C ASN A 70 2.75 12.06 20.45
N VAL A 71 2.66 11.09 19.56
CA VAL A 71 3.31 11.15 18.24
C VAL A 71 2.70 12.19 17.30
N GLU A 72 1.50 12.71 17.61
CA GLU A 72 0.89 13.83 16.89
C GLU A 72 1.47 15.20 17.29
N ASP A 73 2.25 15.26 18.39
CA ASP A 73 3.06 16.43 18.75
C ASP A 73 4.44 16.29 18.10
N ALA A 74 4.64 17.02 17.01
CA ALA A 74 5.88 17.00 16.23
C ALA A 74 7.11 17.38 17.06
N ASP A 75 7.01 18.32 17.99
CA ASP A 75 8.15 18.77 18.79
C ASP A 75 8.50 17.73 19.86
N ALA A 76 7.49 17.11 20.48
CA ALA A 76 7.72 16.01 21.42
C ALA A 76 8.33 14.79 20.72
N LEU A 77 7.81 14.42 19.55
CA LEU A 77 8.30 13.31 18.74
C LEU A 77 9.76 13.51 18.33
N ASN A 78 10.11 14.69 17.83
CA ASN A 78 11.49 15.02 17.44
C ASN A 78 12.44 14.96 18.64
N ARG A 79 12.05 15.48 19.80
CA ARG A 79 12.88 15.39 21.03
C ARG A 79 13.09 13.95 21.46
N ALA A 80 12.03 13.14 21.53
CA ALA A 80 12.11 11.75 21.94
C ALA A 80 12.96 10.92 20.96
N SER A 81 12.77 11.11 19.66
CA SER A 81 13.59 10.50 18.61
C SER A 81 15.07 10.83 18.79
N HIS A 82 15.40 12.12 18.96
CA HIS A 82 16.78 12.56 19.10
C HIS A 82 17.47 11.97 20.34
N GLU A 83 16.77 11.92 21.48
CA GLU A 83 17.32 11.32 22.70
C GLU A 83 17.52 9.79 22.55
N VAL A 84 16.60 9.09 21.88
CA VAL A 84 16.77 7.65 21.59
C VAL A 84 17.98 7.41 20.68
N GLN A 85 18.10 8.16 19.59
CA GLN A 85 19.23 8.06 18.66
C GLN A 85 20.56 8.28 19.37
N LYS A 86 20.64 9.33 20.18
CA LYS A 86 21.82 9.70 20.96
C LYS A 86 22.23 8.62 21.95
N ILE A 87 21.28 7.93 22.59
CA ILE A 87 21.58 6.80 23.48
C ILE A 87 22.20 5.65 22.69
N ILE A 88 21.64 5.29 21.53
CA ILE A 88 22.18 4.22 20.67
C ILE A 88 23.59 4.58 20.18
N GLU A 89 23.77 5.80 19.69
CA GLU A 89 25.06 6.27 19.14
C GLU A 89 26.18 6.36 20.18
N ARG A 90 25.85 6.67 21.44
CA ARG A 90 26.83 6.79 22.54
C ARG A 90 27.12 5.48 23.25
N SER A 91 26.34 4.45 23.00
CA SER A 91 26.50 3.18 23.69
C SER A 91 27.77 2.46 23.22
N PRO A 92 28.47 1.76 24.14
CA PRO A 92 29.59 0.88 23.81
C PRO A 92 29.25 -0.10 22.68
N PHE A 93 30.19 -0.28 21.76
CA PHE A 93 30.04 -1.26 20.69
C PHE A 93 30.47 -2.64 21.21
N PRO A 94 29.64 -3.69 21.12
CA PRO A 94 30.02 -5.04 21.55
C PRO A 94 31.30 -5.53 20.87
N GLN A 95 32.28 -5.96 21.68
CA GLN A 95 33.59 -6.42 21.19
C GLN A 95 33.45 -7.58 20.20
N ALA A 96 32.52 -8.51 20.45
CA ALA A 96 32.27 -9.66 19.58
C ALA A 96 31.76 -9.28 18.18
N ILE A 97 31.04 -8.15 18.06
CA ILE A 97 30.60 -7.63 16.76
C ILE A 97 31.75 -6.86 16.11
N GLU A 98 32.44 -6.01 16.87
CA GLU A 98 33.58 -5.20 16.41
C GLU A 98 34.66 -6.07 15.73
N GLU A 99 35.09 -7.15 16.39
CA GLU A 99 36.10 -8.06 15.86
C GLU A 99 35.68 -8.71 14.51
N GLN A 100 34.41 -9.10 14.39
CA GLN A 100 33.89 -9.69 13.15
C GLN A 100 33.78 -8.65 12.03
N VAL A 101 33.36 -7.42 12.35
CA VAL A 101 33.25 -6.32 11.39
C VAL A 101 34.62 -5.90 10.89
N TYR A 102 35.61 -5.74 11.77
CA TYR A 102 36.98 -5.41 11.39
C TYR A 102 37.60 -6.49 10.50
N LYS A 103 37.47 -7.75 10.90
CA LYS A 103 37.95 -8.87 10.08
C LYS A 103 37.29 -8.91 8.70
N ALA A 104 36.01 -8.62 8.61
CA ALA A 104 35.29 -8.58 7.34
C ALA A 104 35.70 -7.38 6.48
N TYR A 105 35.86 -6.20 7.09
CA TYR A 105 36.29 -4.98 6.43
C TYR A 105 37.73 -5.08 5.89
N ASP A 106 38.65 -5.63 6.67
CA ASP A 106 40.04 -5.84 6.24
C ASP A 106 40.11 -6.86 5.09
N LYS A 107 39.27 -7.90 5.13
CA LYS A 107 39.12 -8.86 4.02
C LYS A 107 38.49 -8.25 2.75
N LEU A 108 37.74 -7.14 2.85
CA LEU A 108 37.28 -6.41 1.66
C LEU A 108 38.46 -5.74 0.93
N GLY A 109 39.55 -5.43 1.63
CA GLY A 109 40.78 -4.91 1.06
C GLY A 109 41.50 -3.95 2.00
N SER A 110 42.62 -3.39 1.55
CA SER A 110 43.34 -2.37 2.32
C SER A 110 42.57 -1.04 2.30
N ASN A 111 41.93 -0.71 3.42
CA ASN A 111 41.20 0.54 3.66
C ASN A 111 40.18 0.94 2.56
N PRO A 112 39.21 0.06 2.23
CA PRO A 112 38.27 0.27 1.14
C PRO A 112 37.25 1.36 1.48
N LEU A 113 36.74 2.05 0.46
CA LEU A 113 35.56 2.90 0.62
C LEU A 113 34.32 2.04 0.57
N VAL A 114 33.41 2.22 1.53
CA VAL A 114 32.17 1.45 1.63
C VAL A 114 30.94 2.35 1.76
N ALA A 115 29.84 1.87 1.23
CA ALA A 115 28.50 2.33 1.52
C ALA A 115 27.96 1.53 2.71
N VAL A 116 27.44 2.23 3.71
CA VAL A 116 26.75 1.64 4.87
C VAL A 116 25.26 1.96 4.69
N ARG A 117 24.46 0.93 4.43
CA ARG A 117 23.02 1.07 4.18
C ARG A 117 22.23 0.44 5.32
N SER A 118 21.08 1.01 5.60
CA SER A 118 20.09 0.37 6.47
C SER A 118 19.26 -0.62 5.67
N SER A 119 18.99 -1.79 6.26
CA SER A 119 18.10 -2.81 5.71
C SER A 119 17.22 -3.39 6.82
N ALA A 120 15.97 -2.94 6.89
CA ALA A 120 15.04 -3.45 7.90
C ALA A 120 14.51 -4.83 7.51
N THR A 121 14.21 -5.66 8.50
CA THR A 121 13.56 -6.96 8.30
C THR A 121 12.12 -6.84 7.78
N ALA A 122 11.53 -5.64 7.88
CA ALA A 122 10.17 -5.31 7.50
C ALA A 122 10.07 -4.31 6.33
N GLU A 123 11.18 -4.02 5.63
CA GLU A 123 11.27 -2.95 4.62
C GLU A 123 10.42 -3.20 3.36
N ASP A 124 10.23 -4.47 2.99
CA ASP A 124 9.59 -4.92 1.74
C ASP A 124 8.20 -5.56 1.95
N LEU A 125 7.55 -5.29 3.08
CA LEU A 125 6.19 -5.80 3.34
C LEU A 125 5.17 -5.11 2.43
N PRO A 126 4.20 -5.86 1.83
CA PRO A 126 3.22 -5.32 0.88
C PRO A 126 2.40 -4.11 1.38
N ASN A 127 2.27 -3.95 2.70
CA ASN A 127 1.49 -2.90 3.35
C ASN A 127 2.35 -1.85 4.10
N ALA A 128 3.69 -2.00 4.08
CA ALA A 128 4.62 -1.12 4.79
C ALA A 128 5.82 -0.79 3.89
N SER A 129 5.61 0.12 2.93
CA SER A 129 6.69 0.66 2.14
C SER A 129 7.47 1.68 2.98
N PHE A 130 8.57 1.27 3.59
CA PHE A 130 9.54 2.17 4.25
C PHE A 130 10.45 2.88 3.22
N ALA A 131 10.02 2.96 1.95
CA ALA A 131 10.82 3.49 0.86
C ALA A 131 11.30 4.92 1.13
N GLY A 132 12.60 5.15 0.98
CA GLY A 132 13.25 6.45 1.23
C GLY A 132 13.30 6.85 2.71
N GLN A 133 12.95 5.95 3.64
CA GLN A 133 12.90 6.24 5.07
C GLN A 133 14.19 5.93 5.85
N GLN A 134 15.22 5.48 5.16
CA GLN A 134 16.35 4.77 5.75
C GLN A 134 17.67 5.40 5.31
N GLU A 135 18.54 5.69 6.28
CA GLU A 135 19.80 6.40 6.07
C GLU A 135 20.82 5.55 5.29
N THR A 136 21.48 6.19 4.33
CA THR A 136 22.60 5.62 3.57
C THR A 136 23.81 6.52 3.72
N TYR A 137 24.93 5.95 4.15
CA TYR A 137 26.20 6.66 4.29
C TYR A 137 27.16 6.17 3.20
N LEU A 138 27.60 7.07 2.34
CA LEU A 138 28.50 6.77 1.24
C LEU A 138 29.93 7.21 1.57
N ASN A 139 30.91 6.57 0.93
CA ASN A 139 32.34 6.90 1.07
C ASN A 139 32.88 6.81 2.50
N VAL A 140 32.32 5.91 3.30
CA VAL A 140 32.85 5.59 4.63
C VAL A 140 34.18 4.88 4.47
N ARG A 141 35.20 5.35 5.19
CA ARG A 141 36.56 4.80 5.17
C ARG A 141 37.11 4.73 6.58
N GLY A 142 37.83 3.66 6.85
CA GLY A 142 38.41 3.35 8.15
C GLY A 142 37.45 2.51 9.00
N ASP A 143 38.04 1.58 9.73
CA ASP A 143 37.40 0.65 10.65
C ASP A 143 36.61 1.39 11.76
N ALA A 144 37.22 2.37 12.42
CA ALA A 144 36.56 3.17 13.45
C ALA A 144 35.37 3.98 12.89
N SER A 145 35.52 4.54 11.67
CA SER A 145 34.45 5.26 11.00
C SER A 145 33.30 4.33 10.61
N LEU A 146 33.61 3.10 10.18
CA LEU A 146 32.60 2.09 9.84
C LEU A 146 31.70 1.77 11.04
N LEU A 147 32.26 1.55 12.24
CA LEU A 147 31.45 1.29 13.44
C LEU A 147 30.54 2.47 13.81
N VAL A 148 31.03 3.71 13.66
CA VAL A 148 30.20 4.91 13.86
C VAL A 148 28.99 4.90 12.93
N HIS A 149 29.21 4.62 11.64
CA HIS A 149 28.13 4.60 10.65
C HIS A 149 27.19 3.40 10.81
N ILE A 150 27.67 2.26 11.31
CA ILE A 150 26.81 1.12 11.68
C ILE A 150 25.89 1.52 12.84
N ARG A 151 26.40 2.19 13.89
CA ARG A 151 25.56 2.69 15.00
C ARG A 151 24.54 3.72 14.52
N ARG A 152 24.93 4.64 13.64
CA ARG A 152 24.01 5.61 13.04
C ARG A 152 22.93 4.93 12.21
N ALA A 153 23.29 3.91 11.43
CA ALA A 153 22.31 3.10 10.71
C ALA A 153 21.31 2.45 11.68
N TRP A 154 21.77 1.83 12.77
CA TRP A 154 20.88 1.30 13.81
C TRP A 154 20.01 2.37 14.49
N ALA A 155 20.58 3.54 14.79
CA ALA A 155 19.85 4.67 15.35
C ALA A 155 18.76 5.19 14.40
N SER A 156 18.97 5.10 13.08
CA SER A 156 17.97 5.51 12.08
C SER A 156 16.65 4.75 12.16
N LEU A 157 16.64 3.57 12.80
CA LEU A 157 15.40 2.86 13.11
C LEU A 157 14.47 3.72 13.97
N PHE A 158 14.99 4.66 14.74
CA PHE A 158 14.26 5.56 15.63
C PHE A 158 14.17 7.01 15.14
N GLU A 159 14.28 7.25 13.82
CA GLU A 159 13.90 8.54 13.22
C GLU A 159 12.45 8.92 13.56
N PRO A 160 12.10 10.22 13.62
CA PRO A 160 10.76 10.67 14.00
C PRO A 160 9.66 9.98 13.16
N ARG A 161 9.87 9.90 11.85
CA ARG A 161 8.95 9.23 10.90
C ARG A 161 8.76 7.74 11.20
N ALA A 162 9.84 7.05 11.57
CA ALA A 162 9.82 5.62 11.83
C ALA A 162 9.13 5.32 13.17
N ILE A 163 9.32 6.21 14.16
CA ILE A 163 8.59 6.14 15.43
C ILE A 163 7.10 6.39 15.20
N TYR A 164 6.75 7.50 14.53
CA TYR A 164 5.38 7.86 14.21
C TYR A 164 4.63 6.72 13.52
N TYR A 165 5.24 6.17 12.46
CA TYR A 165 4.65 5.07 11.70
C TYR A 165 4.38 3.84 12.56
N ARG A 166 5.37 3.37 13.34
CA ARG A 166 5.19 2.16 14.16
C ARG A 166 4.16 2.37 15.26
N VAL A 167 4.15 3.53 15.92
CA VAL A 167 3.15 3.84 16.94
C VAL A 167 1.74 3.85 16.34
N ASN A 168 1.55 4.49 15.18
CA ASN A 168 0.23 4.58 14.55
C ASN A 168 -0.27 3.24 13.97
N GLN A 169 0.63 2.35 13.58
CA GLN A 169 0.28 0.99 13.17
C GLN A 169 0.20 0.00 14.34
N GLY A 170 0.48 0.43 15.57
CA GLY A 170 0.51 -0.45 16.75
C GLY A 170 1.66 -1.48 16.74
N PHE A 171 2.72 -1.22 15.98
CA PHE A 171 3.90 -2.10 15.92
C PHE A 171 4.84 -1.86 17.10
N ASP A 172 5.30 -2.95 17.70
CA ASP A 172 6.35 -2.90 18.72
C ASP A 172 7.69 -2.52 18.07
N HIS A 173 8.33 -1.49 18.62
CA HIS A 173 9.63 -0.98 18.17
C HIS A 173 10.74 -2.04 18.19
N PHE A 174 10.65 -3.05 19.07
CA PHE A 174 11.69 -4.07 19.25
C PHE A 174 11.43 -5.37 18.50
N LYS A 175 10.24 -5.54 17.91
CA LYS A 175 9.97 -6.65 16.99
C LYS A 175 10.64 -6.45 15.63
N VAL A 176 10.89 -5.21 15.25
CA VAL A 176 11.64 -4.86 14.03
C VAL A 176 13.12 -4.77 14.36
N ALA A 177 13.94 -5.48 13.60
CA ALA A 177 15.39 -5.38 13.69
C ALA A 177 15.97 -4.80 12.40
N LEU A 178 17.15 -4.19 12.51
CA LEU A 178 17.84 -3.59 11.38
C LEU A 178 19.15 -4.31 11.10
N ALA A 179 19.28 -4.85 9.89
CA ALA A 179 20.55 -5.28 9.36
C ALA A 179 21.23 -4.13 8.61
N VAL A 180 22.54 -4.20 8.47
CA VAL A 180 23.35 -3.13 7.87
C VAL A 180 24.24 -3.71 6.78
N PRO A 181 23.82 -3.67 5.50
CA PRO A 181 24.70 -3.95 4.38
C PRO A 181 25.87 -2.95 4.32
N VAL A 182 27.09 -3.49 4.27
CA VAL A 182 28.35 -2.78 4.05
C VAL A 182 28.88 -3.22 2.68
N GLN A 183 28.75 -2.35 1.70
CA GLN A 183 29.05 -2.63 0.30
C GLN A 183 30.22 -1.77 -0.19
N LYS A 184 31.15 -2.31 -0.97
CA LYS A 184 32.20 -1.49 -1.61
C LYS A 184 31.58 -0.37 -2.45
N MET A 185 32.11 0.84 -2.29
CA MET A 185 31.70 1.98 -3.11
C MET A 185 32.11 1.77 -4.56
N VAL A 186 31.19 2.11 -5.45
CA VAL A 186 31.46 2.34 -6.88
C VAL A 186 31.59 3.86 -7.05
N GLN A 187 32.77 4.36 -7.40
CA GLN A 187 32.99 5.80 -7.65
C GLN A 187 32.45 6.15 -9.04
N SER A 188 31.13 6.18 -9.15
CA SER A 188 30.48 6.25 -10.45
C SER A 188 30.65 7.61 -11.13
N ASP A 189 31.10 7.58 -12.38
CA ASP A 189 31.05 8.72 -13.28
C ASP A 189 29.61 8.97 -13.77
N VAL A 190 28.87 7.87 -13.94
CA VAL A 190 27.46 7.83 -14.34
C VAL A 190 26.74 6.82 -13.47
N SER A 191 25.58 7.19 -12.94
CA SER A 191 24.71 6.31 -12.17
C SER A 191 23.26 6.56 -12.51
N GLY A 192 22.40 5.63 -12.12
CA GLY A 192 21.01 5.71 -12.54
C GLY A 192 20.10 4.66 -11.92
N ILE A 193 18.86 4.73 -12.38
CA ILE A 193 17.79 3.80 -12.03
C ILE A 193 17.27 3.18 -13.34
N MET A 194 16.75 1.96 -13.28
CA MET A 194 16.16 1.29 -14.42
C MET A 194 14.92 0.50 -14.00
N PHE A 195 13.87 0.60 -14.82
CA PHE A 195 12.67 -0.23 -14.71
C PHE A 195 12.60 -1.20 -15.86
N THR A 196 12.32 -2.45 -15.55
CA THR A 196 12.22 -3.52 -16.55
C THR A 196 10.84 -3.61 -17.24
N VAL A 197 9.97 -2.64 -16.94
CA VAL A 197 8.66 -2.34 -17.52
C VAL A 197 8.48 -0.82 -17.45
N ASN A 198 7.80 -0.20 -18.41
CA ASN A 198 7.52 1.24 -18.31
C ASN A 198 6.59 1.54 -17.12
N PRO A 199 7.05 2.29 -16.09
CA PRO A 199 6.28 2.50 -14.87
C PRO A 199 5.11 3.49 -15.05
N VAL A 200 5.07 4.22 -16.17
CA VAL A 200 4.02 5.20 -16.49
C VAL A 200 2.92 4.57 -17.35
N THR A 201 3.30 3.95 -18.47
CA THR A 201 2.34 3.35 -19.42
C THR A 201 2.00 1.89 -19.10
N ASN A 202 2.78 1.27 -18.22
CA ASN A 202 2.75 -0.17 -17.95
C ASN A 202 3.10 -1.03 -19.18
N ASP A 203 3.78 -0.46 -20.18
CA ASP A 203 4.23 -1.19 -21.34
C ASP A 203 5.35 -2.18 -20.94
N LYS A 204 5.02 -3.47 -21.00
CA LYS A 204 5.92 -4.57 -20.66
C LYS A 204 6.97 -4.84 -21.74
N THR A 205 6.79 -4.25 -22.92
CA THR A 205 7.75 -4.34 -24.03
C THR A 205 8.91 -3.36 -23.88
N GLN A 206 8.84 -2.40 -22.94
CA GLN A 206 9.86 -1.38 -22.77
C GLN A 206 10.67 -1.56 -21.47
N ILE A 207 11.96 -1.23 -21.55
CA ILE A 207 12.85 -1.00 -20.40
C ILE A 207 13.16 0.49 -20.37
N ILE A 208 12.96 1.10 -19.20
CA ILE A 208 13.25 2.51 -18.97
C ILE A 208 14.56 2.61 -18.20
N VAL A 209 15.52 3.36 -18.73
CA VAL A 209 16.79 3.66 -18.07
C VAL A 209 16.87 5.16 -17.84
N GLU A 210 17.13 5.57 -16.60
CA GLU A 210 17.38 6.97 -16.23
C GLU A 210 18.83 7.14 -15.76
N ALA A 211 19.51 8.22 -16.15
CA ALA A 211 20.93 8.43 -15.85
C ALA A 211 21.29 9.86 -15.44
N ILE A 212 22.19 9.99 -14.46
CA ILE A 212 22.80 11.25 -14.00
C ILE A 212 24.33 11.16 -13.98
N TRP A 213 25.00 12.32 -13.96
CA TRP A 213 26.43 12.40 -13.64
C TRP A 213 26.68 12.24 -12.13
N GLY A 214 27.74 11.52 -11.79
CA GLY A 214 28.20 11.33 -10.41
C GLY A 214 27.53 10.16 -9.68
N LEU A 215 27.50 10.22 -8.34
CA LEU A 215 26.92 9.20 -7.46
C LEU A 215 25.38 9.20 -7.52
N GLY A 216 24.78 8.00 -7.37
CA GLY A 216 23.35 7.75 -7.58
C GLY A 216 22.40 8.30 -6.52
N GLU A 217 22.91 8.78 -5.38
CA GLU A 217 22.09 9.29 -4.28
C GLU A 217 21.09 10.38 -4.74
N LYS A 218 21.54 11.28 -5.61
CA LYS A 218 20.73 12.41 -6.08
C LYS A 218 19.57 12.00 -7.00
N ILE A 219 19.69 10.89 -7.74
CA ILE A 219 18.60 10.39 -8.57
C ILE A 219 17.58 9.62 -7.72
N VAL A 220 18.05 8.82 -6.76
CA VAL A 220 17.18 8.10 -5.80
C VAL A 220 16.35 9.08 -4.97
N GLN A 221 16.94 10.20 -4.55
CA GLN A 221 16.24 11.29 -3.84
C GLN A 221 15.34 12.15 -4.76
N GLY A 222 15.39 11.96 -6.08
CA GLY A 222 14.70 12.82 -7.06
C GLY A 222 15.21 14.27 -7.07
N ALA A 223 16.40 14.52 -6.55
CA ALA A 223 17.00 15.86 -6.44
C ALA A 223 17.50 16.40 -7.79
N ILE A 224 17.81 15.49 -8.73
CA ILE A 224 18.26 15.81 -10.09
C ILE A 224 17.29 15.17 -11.09
N THR A 225 16.86 15.93 -12.10
CA THR A 225 16.12 15.40 -13.24
C THR A 225 17.10 14.67 -14.18
N PRO A 226 16.92 13.35 -14.40
CA PRO A 226 17.87 12.53 -15.16
C PRO A 226 17.67 12.65 -16.68
N ASP A 227 18.66 12.18 -17.44
CA ASP A 227 18.42 11.77 -18.82
C ASP A 227 17.52 10.54 -18.85
N HIS A 228 16.69 10.40 -19.88
CA HIS A 228 15.74 9.31 -20.07
C HIS A 228 16.04 8.52 -21.34
N TYR A 229 15.96 7.20 -21.26
CA TYR A 229 16.24 6.28 -22.36
C TYR A 229 15.18 5.17 -22.36
N GLU A 230 14.57 4.91 -23.52
CA GLU A 230 13.62 3.82 -23.69
C GLU A 230 14.22 2.78 -24.61
N VAL A 231 14.32 1.54 -24.12
CA VAL A 231 14.89 0.41 -24.87
C VAL A 231 13.80 -0.63 -25.07
N ASP A 232 13.62 -1.11 -26.31
CA ASP A 232 12.73 -2.22 -26.59
C ASP A 232 13.31 -3.50 -25.96
N LYS A 233 12.51 -4.19 -25.16
CA LYS A 233 12.93 -5.34 -24.39
C LYS A 233 13.16 -6.58 -25.27
N THR A 234 12.54 -6.64 -26.45
CA THR A 234 12.63 -7.76 -27.37
C THR A 234 13.86 -7.60 -28.27
N SER A 235 13.94 -6.52 -29.05
CA SER A 235 15.04 -6.24 -29.96
C SER A 235 16.30 -5.75 -29.25
N LEU A 236 16.17 -5.19 -28.04
CA LEU A 236 17.25 -4.50 -27.30
C LEU A 236 17.82 -3.31 -28.08
N GLU A 237 16.96 -2.63 -28.83
CA GLU A 237 17.28 -1.39 -29.53
C GLU A 237 16.77 -0.18 -28.73
N LEU A 238 17.53 0.91 -28.76
CA LEU A 238 17.09 2.18 -28.19
C LEU A 238 15.97 2.77 -29.07
N VAL A 239 14.78 2.93 -28.50
CA VAL A 239 13.60 3.49 -29.16
C VAL A 239 13.66 5.01 -29.17
N THR A 240 13.90 5.61 -27.99
CA THR A 240 13.99 7.06 -27.85
C THR A 240 14.89 7.44 -26.68
N HIS A 241 15.36 8.68 -26.68
CA HIS A 241 16.09 9.25 -25.56
C HIS A 241 15.80 10.74 -25.42
N ARG A 242 15.93 11.25 -24.19
CA ARG A 242 15.88 12.67 -23.88
C ARG A 242 17.03 13.04 -22.96
N THR A 243 17.79 14.04 -23.37
CA THR A 243 18.92 14.56 -22.60
C THR A 243 18.50 15.78 -21.80
N VAL A 244 18.83 15.81 -20.50
CA VAL A 244 18.52 16.92 -19.60
C VAL A 244 19.81 17.60 -19.15
N PRO A 245 19.93 18.94 -19.26
CA PRO A 245 21.09 19.64 -18.75
C PRO A 245 21.27 19.44 -17.25
N GLN A 246 22.46 19.01 -16.81
CA GLN A 246 22.77 18.79 -15.39
C GLN A 246 23.92 19.71 -14.97
N THR A 247 23.67 20.57 -13.98
CA THR A 247 24.63 21.60 -13.54
C THR A 247 25.42 21.21 -12.30
N ILE A 248 24.97 20.22 -11.54
CA ILE A 248 25.62 19.71 -10.34
C ILE A 248 25.74 18.19 -10.39
N GLU A 249 26.84 17.64 -9.86
CA GLU A 249 27.07 16.20 -9.69
C GLU A 249 27.59 15.96 -8.27
N MET A 250 27.11 14.88 -7.63
CA MET A 250 27.66 14.45 -6.35
C MET A 250 28.92 13.63 -6.61
N VAL A 251 30.04 14.06 -6.05
CA VAL A 251 31.33 13.37 -6.17
C VAL A 251 31.96 13.20 -4.80
N ARG A 252 32.87 12.23 -4.70
CA ARG A 252 33.67 12.05 -3.50
C ARG A 252 34.59 13.25 -3.26
N SER A 253 34.69 13.65 -2.00
CA SER A 253 35.70 14.59 -1.50
C SER A 253 36.22 14.07 -0.16
N GLY A 254 37.47 13.62 -0.12
CA GLY A 254 38.05 12.99 1.06
C GLY A 254 37.27 11.73 1.50
N ASP A 255 36.72 11.79 2.71
CA ASP A 255 35.91 10.74 3.36
C ASP A 255 34.40 11.01 3.32
N GLY A 256 33.98 11.92 2.45
CA GLY A 256 32.57 12.26 2.25
C GLY A 256 32.26 12.64 0.81
N ASN A 257 31.14 13.32 0.63
CA ASN A 257 30.62 13.75 -0.67
C ASN A 257 30.46 15.26 -0.72
N ILE A 258 30.66 15.83 -1.90
CA ILE A 258 30.30 17.22 -2.19
C ILE A 258 29.49 17.29 -3.47
N ASP A 259 28.59 18.27 -3.53
CA ASP A 259 27.96 18.67 -4.78
C ASP A 259 28.93 19.62 -5.51
N ARG A 260 29.48 19.15 -6.63
CA ARG A 260 30.36 19.94 -7.49
C ARG A 260 29.60 20.39 -8.73
N LYS A 261 29.94 21.56 -9.27
CA LYS A 261 29.46 21.97 -10.59
C LYS A 261 29.95 21.00 -11.67
N VAL A 262 29.03 20.56 -12.52
CA VAL A 262 29.38 19.81 -13.73
C VAL A 262 30.15 20.74 -14.68
N PRO A 263 31.30 20.32 -15.23
CA PRO A 263 32.03 21.12 -16.20
C PRO A 263 31.14 21.53 -17.38
N ALA A 264 31.27 22.77 -17.87
CA ALA A 264 30.42 23.32 -18.93
C ALA A 264 30.33 22.40 -20.18
N SER A 265 31.43 21.70 -20.49
CA SER A 265 31.51 20.72 -21.59
C SER A 265 30.67 19.45 -21.39
N ARG A 266 30.19 19.16 -20.16
CA ARG A 266 29.39 17.97 -19.80
C ARG A 266 27.93 18.29 -19.49
N ILE A 267 27.58 19.56 -19.24
CA ILE A 267 26.22 19.95 -18.80
C ILE A 267 25.15 19.45 -19.78
N HIS A 268 25.34 19.73 -21.06
CA HIS A 268 24.40 19.36 -22.13
C HIS A 268 24.73 18.02 -22.80
N LYS A 269 25.77 17.33 -22.34
CA LYS A 269 26.11 16.01 -22.89
C LYS A 269 25.16 14.96 -22.33
N ARG A 270 24.89 14.00 -23.19
CA ARG A 270 24.19 12.77 -22.87
C ARG A 270 25.04 11.90 -21.93
N LYS A 271 24.42 11.31 -20.91
CA LYS A 271 25.13 10.58 -19.84
C LYS A 271 25.53 9.18 -20.28
N LEU A 272 24.72 8.54 -21.14
CA LEU A 272 24.99 7.24 -21.73
C LEU A 272 25.03 7.33 -23.25
N THR A 273 25.96 6.60 -23.86
CA THR A 273 25.87 6.27 -25.29
C THR A 273 24.75 5.25 -25.52
N ASP A 274 24.30 5.09 -26.78
CA ASP A 274 23.27 4.10 -27.13
C ASP A 274 23.70 2.68 -26.72
N ALA A 275 24.97 2.33 -26.97
CA ALA A 275 25.53 1.04 -26.59
C ALA A 275 25.49 0.81 -25.07
N GLN A 276 25.81 1.84 -24.28
CA GLN A 276 25.76 1.75 -22.81
C GLN A 276 24.31 1.66 -22.30
N ALA A 277 23.37 2.42 -22.86
CA ALA A 277 21.96 2.31 -22.49
C ALA A 277 21.40 0.90 -22.76
N VAL A 278 21.78 0.30 -23.91
CA VAL A 278 21.43 -1.08 -24.24
C VAL A 278 22.13 -2.09 -23.33
N GLU A 279 23.38 -1.86 -22.93
CA GLU A 279 24.09 -2.72 -21.98
C GLU A 279 23.42 -2.74 -20.60
N VAL A 280 23.02 -1.57 -20.10
CA VAL A 280 22.23 -1.42 -18.87
C VAL A 280 20.90 -2.17 -19.01
N ALA A 281 20.17 -1.96 -20.12
CA ALA A 281 18.90 -2.63 -20.38
C ALA A 281 19.04 -4.17 -20.47
N LYS A 282 20.11 -4.68 -21.07
CA LYS A 282 20.42 -6.12 -21.12
C LYS A 282 20.58 -6.72 -19.72
N LEU A 283 21.25 -5.99 -18.83
CA LEU A 283 21.40 -6.39 -17.43
C LEU A 283 20.05 -6.41 -16.71
N GLY A 284 19.21 -5.39 -16.93
CA GLY A 284 17.85 -5.34 -16.38
C GLY A 284 16.95 -6.47 -16.86
N LYS A 285 17.03 -6.82 -18.16
CA LYS A 285 16.30 -7.97 -18.73
C LYS A 285 16.70 -9.28 -18.04
N LYS A 286 18.00 -9.49 -17.80
CA LYS A 286 18.49 -10.69 -17.07
C LYS A 286 17.99 -10.73 -15.63
N LEU A 287 18.03 -9.60 -14.91
CA LEU A 287 17.47 -9.51 -13.55
C LEU A 287 15.97 -9.79 -13.53
N HIS A 288 15.20 -9.23 -14.46
CA HIS A 288 13.77 -9.54 -14.61
C HIS A 288 13.53 -11.04 -14.81
N GLN A 289 14.33 -11.69 -15.67
CA GLN A 289 14.23 -13.13 -15.93
C GLN A 289 14.58 -13.96 -14.70
N HIS A 290 15.59 -13.55 -13.93
CA HIS A 290 16.02 -14.21 -12.70
C HIS A 290 14.94 -14.18 -11.61
N TYR A 291 14.32 -13.01 -11.40
CA TYR A 291 13.31 -12.82 -10.36
C TYR A 291 11.89 -13.22 -10.81
N PHE A 292 11.63 -13.37 -12.11
CA PHE A 292 10.31 -13.69 -12.70
C PHE A 292 9.23 -12.60 -12.53
N PHE A 293 9.59 -11.42 -12.06
CA PHE A 293 8.70 -10.26 -11.98
C PHE A 293 9.44 -8.96 -12.34
N PRO A 294 8.71 -7.88 -12.69
CA PRO A 294 9.31 -6.59 -13.00
C PRO A 294 10.15 -6.03 -11.84
N GLN A 295 11.37 -5.61 -12.15
CA GLN A 295 12.33 -5.00 -11.22
C GLN A 295 12.50 -3.49 -11.43
N ASP A 296 12.65 -2.79 -10.30
CA ASP A 296 13.27 -1.48 -10.12
C ASP A 296 14.73 -1.70 -9.69
N ILE A 297 15.69 -1.14 -10.43
CA ILE A 297 17.11 -1.48 -10.33
C ILE A 297 17.94 -0.19 -10.23
N GLU A 298 18.75 -0.07 -9.19
CA GLU A 298 19.77 0.97 -9.09
C GLU A 298 21.11 0.45 -9.64
N TRP A 299 21.75 1.25 -10.48
CA TRP A 299 22.98 0.87 -11.16
C TRP A 299 24.02 2.01 -11.18
N ALA A 300 25.28 1.63 -11.35
CA ALA A 300 26.41 2.54 -11.33
C ALA A 300 27.48 2.10 -12.34
N ILE A 301 28.10 3.05 -13.03
CA ILE A 301 29.22 2.81 -13.95
C ILE A 301 30.46 3.52 -13.42
N GLU A 302 31.52 2.76 -13.17
CA GLU A 302 32.85 3.24 -12.79
C GLU A 302 33.87 2.73 -13.81
N ASN A 303 34.66 3.63 -14.42
CA ASN A 303 35.67 3.27 -15.42
C ASN A 303 35.14 2.37 -16.56
N GLY A 304 33.89 2.61 -16.99
CA GLY A 304 33.23 1.83 -18.04
C GLY A 304 32.68 0.46 -17.60
N LYS A 305 32.85 0.07 -16.33
CA LYS A 305 32.28 -1.17 -15.79
C LYS A 305 30.94 -0.92 -15.12
N LEU A 306 29.93 -1.65 -15.55
CA LEU A 306 28.57 -1.59 -14.99
C LEU A 306 28.42 -2.47 -13.74
N PHE A 307 27.80 -1.90 -12.71
CA PHE A 307 27.48 -2.55 -11.45
C PHE A 307 26.01 -2.39 -11.10
N VAL A 308 25.43 -3.40 -10.45
CA VAL A 308 24.11 -3.32 -9.81
C VAL A 308 24.31 -3.07 -8.33
N VAL A 309 23.74 -1.99 -7.82
CA VAL A 309 23.89 -1.62 -6.40
C VAL A 309 22.67 -1.99 -5.57
N GLN A 310 21.48 -2.10 -6.20
CA GLN A 310 20.25 -2.53 -5.54
C GLN A 310 19.21 -3.01 -6.57
N THR A 311 18.30 -3.90 -6.15
CA THR A 311 17.10 -4.27 -6.93
C THR A 311 15.92 -4.55 -6.01
N ARG A 312 14.70 -4.33 -6.50
CA ARG A 312 13.44 -4.64 -5.81
C ARG A 312 12.27 -4.83 -6.80
N PRO A 313 11.20 -5.54 -6.42
CA PRO A 313 9.97 -5.63 -7.24
C PRO A 313 9.34 -4.27 -7.54
N ILE A 314 8.79 -4.11 -8.75
CA ILE A 314 7.84 -3.04 -9.06
C ILE A 314 6.44 -3.48 -8.61
N THR A 315 5.92 -2.87 -7.55
CA THR A 315 4.62 -3.22 -6.96
C THR A 315 3.43 -2.46 -7.57
N THR A 316 3.68 -1.42 -8.37
CA THR A 316 2.65 -0.49 -8.90
C THR A 316 2.02 -0.90 -10.23
N ILE A 317 2.47 -2.01 -10.84
CA ILE A 317 2.11 -2.45 -12.20
C ILE A 317 0.67 -2.98 -12.33
N THR A 318 -0.02 -3.28 -11.23
CA THR A 318 -1.36 -3.87 -11.27
C THR A 318 -2.51 -2.89 -11.53
N ALA A 319 -2.26 -1.57 -11.58
CA ALA A 319 -3.32 -0.55 -11.59
C ALA A 319 -3.69 0.08 -12.96
N THR A 320 -3.02 -0.23 -14.08
CA THR A 320 -2.98 0.74 -15.20
C THR A 320 -3.55 0.32 -16.56
N THR A 321 -3.97 -0.92 -16.79
CA THR A 321 -4.41 -1.32 -18.16
C THR A 321 -5.80 -0.81 -18.58
N ALA A 322 -6.66 -0.40 -17.64
CA ALA A 322 -7.98 0.19 -17.97
C ALA A 322 -7.95 1.74 -18.07
N LYS A 323 -6.89 2.40 -17.57
CA LYS A 323 -6.79 3.87 -17.52
C LYS A 323 -6.25 4.49 -18.81
N GLN A 324 -5.43 3.79 -19.59
CA GLN A 324 -4.78 4.36 -20.79
C GLN A 324 -5.80 4.76 -21.89
N ALA A 325 -6.86 3.97 -22.08
CA ALA A 325 -7.91 4.26 -23.08
C ALA A 325 -8.85 5.42 -22.68
N ALA A 326 -8.93 5.74 -21.38
CA ALA A 326 -9.71 6.89 -20.87
C ALA A 326 -8.91 8.21 -20.94
N VAL A 327 -7.57 8.13 -20.83
CA VAL A 327 -6.66 9.28 -20.99
C VAL A 327 -6.78 9.86 -22.40
N ASP A 328 -6.80 9.02 -23.43
CA ASP A 328 -6.90 9.48 -24.83
C ASP A 328 -8.20 10.24 -25.15
N LYS A 329 -9.30 9.96 -24.42
CA LYS A 329 -10.57 10.69 -24.54
C LYS A 329 -10.60 12.00 -23.73
N ALA A 330 -9.99 12.05 -22.54
CA ALA A 330 -9.92 13.26 -21.72
C ALA A 330 -8.99 14.34 -22.32
N VAL A 331 -7.92 13.91 -22.99
CA VAL A 331 -6.95 14.77 -23.70
C VAL A 331 -7.60 15.56 -24.85
N GLN A 332 -8.64 15.00 -25.50
CA GLN A 332 -9.35 15.69 -26.60
C GLN A 332 -10.20 16.88 -26.14
N THR A 333 -10.41 17.06 -24.82
CA THR A 333 -11.18 18.17 -24.23
C THR A 333 -10.32 19.31 -23.66
N ILE A 334 -9.00 19.24 -23.82
CA ILE A 334 -8.09 20.29 -23.34
C ILE A 334 -8.10 21.45 -24.35
N THR A 335 -8.75 22.56 -24.00
CA THR A 335 -8.96 23.72 -24.89
C THR A 335 -7.95 24.86 -24.70
N GLY A 336 -7.15 24.84 -23.63
CA GLY A 336 -6.20 25.91 -23.32
C GLY A 336 -4.77 25.62 -23.78
N PRO A 337 -3.93 26.64 -23.98
CA PRO A 337 -2.53 26.45 -24.37
C PRO A 337 -1.71 25.82 -23.23
N VAL A 338 -0.69 25.03 -23.60
CA VAL A 338 0.34 24.55 -22.68
C VAL A 338 1.07 25.75 -22.09
N ILE A 339 1.09 25.85 -20.77
CA ILE A 339 1.77 26.93 -20.03
C ILE A 339 3.01 26.46 -19.28
N LEU A 340 3.15 25.16 -19.10
CA LEU A 340 4.31 24.55 -18.47
C LEU A 340 4.45 23.10 -18.92
N THR A 341 5.69 22.64 -19.12
CA THR A 341 6.00 21.26 -19.45
C THR A 341 7.00 20.69 -18.46
N GLY A 342 6.94 19.38 -18.26
CA GLY A 342 7.83 18.62 -17.41
C GLY A 342 7.83 17.16 -17.82
N GLU A 343 8.20 16.31 -16.88
CA GLU A 343 8.29 14.88 -17.02
C GLU A 343 6.95 14.20 -16.70
N PRO A 344 6.45 13.29 -17.55
CA PRO A 344 5.27 12.51 -17.24
C PRO A 344 5.59 11.54 -16.11
N ALA A 345 5.01 11.77 -14.93
CA ALA A 345 5.30 11.01 -13.73
C ALA A 345 4.18 10.02 -13.39
N SER A 346 2.93 10.48 -13.31
CA SER A 346 1.78 9.62 -13.01
C SER A 346 0.64 9.92 -13.99
N PRO A 347 0.11 8.92 -14.70
CA PRO A 347 -0.86 9.14 -15.76
C PRO A 347 -2.22 9.62 -15.22
N GLY A 348 -2.94 10.33 -16.08
CA GLY A 348 -4.27 10.88 -15.80
C GLY A 348 -4.35 12.36 -16.11
N VAL A 349 -5.57 12.89 -16.18
CA VAL A 349 -5.84 14.30 -16.45
C VAL A 349 -6.71 14.85 -15.32
N ALA A 350 -6.30 15.96 -14.70
CA ALA A 350 -7.08 16.62 -13.66
C ALA A 350 -6.98 18.14 -13.74
N THR A 351 -8.08 18.82 -13.40
CA THR A 351 -8.16 20.29 -13.33
C THR A 351 -8.40 20.71 -11.90
N GLY A 352 -7.65 21.72 -11.42
CA GLY A 352 -7.77 22.18 -10.04
C GLY A 352 -7.10 23.52 -9.79
N ILE A 353 -7.20 24.00 -8.55
CA ILE A 353 -6.62 25.28 -8.12
C ILE A 353 -5.16 25.10 -7.73
N VAL A 354 -4.26 25.86 -8.33
CA VAL A 354 -2.85 25.88 -7.95
C VAL A 354 -2.68 26.36 -6.50
N ASN A 355 -2.10 25.51 -5.66
CA ASN A 355 -1.70 25.85 -4.31
C ASN A 355 -0.22 25.52 -4.12
N ILE A 356 0.59 26.58 -3.97
CA ILE A 356 2.06 26.47 -3.91
C ILE A 356 2.50 26.33 -2.45
N LEU A 357 3.16 25.22 -2.15
CA LEU A 357 3.77 24.94 -0.84
C LEU A 357 5.28 25.07 -0.92
N LYS A 358 5.88 25.80 0.02
CA LYS A 358 7.35 25.89 0.13
C LYS A 358 7.95 24.74 0.95
N SER A 359 7.16 24.16 1.86
CA SER A 359 7.61 23.08 2.75
C SER A 359 6.44 22.21 3.24
N ALA A 360 6.75 21.03 3.79
CA ALA A 360 5.76 20.12 4.33
C ALA A 360 4.99 20.67 5.55
N ARG A 361 5.50 21.71 6.22
CA ARG A 361 4.79 22.37 7.33
C ARG A 361 3.48 23.03 6.89
N GLU A 362 3.33 23.24 5.59
CA GLU A 362 2.21 23.93 4.99
C GLU A 362 1.14 22.99 4.41
N ILE A 363 1.29 21.67 4.59
CA ILE A 363 0.39 20.64 4.02
C ILE A 363 -1.09 20.86 4.36
N ASN A 364 -1.39 21.50 5.49
CA ASN A 364 -2.75 21.83 5.90
C ASN A 364 -3.43 22.90 5.01
N ARG A 365 -2.67 23.59 4.15
CA ARG A 365 -3.21 24.55 3.17
C ARG A 365 -3.89 23.86 1.99
N ILE A 366 -3.58 22.58 1.74
CA ILE A 366 -4.12 21.81 0.61
C ILE A 366 -5.51 21.30 0.93
N LYS A 367 -6.46 21.63 0.05
CA LYS A 367 -7.86 21.20 0.14
C LYS A 367 -8.20 20.25 -1.00
N ALA A 368 -9.31 19.52 -0.86
CA ALA A 368 -9.85 18.73 -1.94
C ALA A 368 -10.09 19.62 -3.17
N GLY A 369 -9.57 19.22 -4.33
CA GLY A 369 -9.63 20.02 -5.56
C GLY A 369 -8.43 20.90 -5.87
N ASP A 370 -7.46 20.99 -4.94
CA ASP A 370 -6.23 21.72 -5.17
C ASP A 370 -5.24 20.89 -6.01
N ILE A 371 -4.42 21.60 -6.79
CA ILE A 371 -3.20 21.08 -7.39
C ILE A 371 -2.05 21.48 -6.48
N LEU A 372 -1.38 20.47 -5.93
CA LEU A 372 -0.19 20.66 -5.11
C LEU A 372 0.98 21.05 -6.01
N VAL A 373 1.51 22.27 -5.83
CA VAL A 373 2.71 22.74 -6.54
C VAL A 373 3.84 22.96 -5.55
N THR A 374 5.00 22.35 -5.75
CA THR A 374 6.15 22.52 -4.84
C THR A 374 7.49 22.31 -5.56
N ASP A 375 8.63 22.57 -4.89
CA ASP A 375 9.96 22.36 -5.50
C ASP A 375 10.26 20.87 -5.66
N MET A 376 10.01 20.10 -4.59
CA MET A 376 10.06 18.64 -4.52
C MET A 376 9.15 18.15 -3.39
N THR A 377 8.69 16.91 -3.44
CA THR A 377 7.94 16.29 -2.35
C THR A 377 8.83 15.36 -1.53
N THR A 378 8.48 15.22 -0.26
CA THR A 378 9.06 14.25 0.69
C THR A 378 7.90 13.44 1.32
N PRO A 379 8.17 12.36 2.07
CA PRO A 379 7.10 11.58 2.72
C PRO A 379 6.13 12.41 3.56
N ASP A 380 6.59 13.52 4.15
CA ASP A 380 5.76 14.45 4.93
C ASP A 380 4.66 15.13 4.09
N PHE A 381 4.78 15.15 2.76
CA PHE A 381 3.76 15.67 1.86
C PHE A 381 2.64 14.67 1.58
N VAL A 382 2.78 13.38 1.93
CA VAL A 382 1.77 12.34 1.62
C VAL A 382 0.35 12.73 2.05
N PRO A 383 0.10 13.31 3.25
CA PRO A 383 -1.24 13.76 3.63
C PRO A 383 -1.81 14.84 2.70
N ALA A 384 -0.98 15.73 2.15
CA ALA A 384 -1.40 16.71 1.15
C ALA A 384 -1.57 16.07 -0.23
N MET A 385 -0.69 15.15 -0.62
CA MET A 385 -0.76 14.44 -1.90
C MET A 385 -2.06 13.63 -2.02
N LYS A 386 -2.53 13.03 -0.92
CA LYS A 386 -3.84 12.35 -0.85
C LYS A 386 -5.04 13.28 -1.07
N LYS A 387 -4.91 14.56 -0.71
CA LYS A 387 -5.97 15.57 -0.85
C LYS A 387 -5.97 16.26 -2.21
N ALA A 388 -4.81 16.33 -2.86
CA ALA A 388 -4.64 17.02 -4.13
C ALA A 388 -5.22 16.22 -5.30
N VAL A 389 -5.79 16.93 -6.30
CA VAL A 389 -6.29 16.31 -7.53
C VAL A 389 -5.22 16.15 -8.61
N ALA A 390 -4.11 16.89 -8.51
CA ALA A 390 -2.90 16.68 -9.28
C ALA A 390 -1.67 17.24 -8.54
N ILE A 391 -0.48 16.80 -8.94
CA ILE A 391 0.78 17.20 -8.31
C ILE A 391 1.76 17.71 -9.37
N ILE A 392 2.35 18.88 -9.16
CA ILE A 392 3.37 19.48 -10.03
C ILE A 392 4.62 19.80 -9.22
N THR A 393 5.79 19.32 -9.66
CA THR A 393 7.08 19.67 -9.01
C THR A 393 8.08 20.32 -9.96
N ASN A 394 8.94 21.19 -9.42
CA ASN A 394 10.06 21.78 -10.19
C ASN A 394 11.13 20.73 -10.51
N LYS A 395 11.44 19.86 -9.55
CA LYS A 395 12.50 18.85 -9.63
C LYS A 395 11.91 17.44 -9.61
N GLY A 396 12.73 16.46 -10.00
CA GLY A 396 12.37 15.04 -10.03
C GLY A 396 12.32 14.48 -11.45
N GLY A 397 12.56 13.18 -11.57
CA GLY A 397 12.29 12.35 -12.74
C GLY A 397 11.12 11.38 -12.49
N GLN A 398 10.91 10.41 -13.37
CA GLN A 398 9.84 9.40 -13.24
C GLN A 398 10.00 8.53 -11.98
N THR A 399 11.14 8.64 -11.31
CA THR A 399 11.56 7.93 -10.10
C THR A 399 11.46 8.75 -8.83
N SER A 400 11.15 10.03 -8.94
CA SER A 400 11.07 10.91 -7.78
C SER A 400 9.99 10.44 -6.81
N HIS A 401 10.14 10.81 -5.53
CA HIS A 401 9.13 10.58 -4.49
C HIS A 401 7.73 11.02 -4.95
N ALA A 402 7.63 12.20 -5.60
CA ALA A 402 6.40 12.68 -6.21
C ALA A 402 5.81 11.68 -7.20
N ALA A 403 6.62 11.16 -8.13
CA ALA A 403 6.17 10.24 -9.16
C ALA A 403 5.70 8.90 -8.58
N ILE A 404 6.47 8.31 -7.66
CA ILE A 404 6.16 7.00 -7.06
C ILE A 404 4.84 7.07 -6.28
N VAL A 405 4.75 7.98 -5.31
CA VAL A 405 3.57 8.10 -4.44
C VAL A 405 2.34 8.52 -5.25
N SER A 406 2.49 9.40 -6.26
CA SER A 406 1.35 9.79 -7.10
C SER A 406 0.77 8.62 -7.90
N ARG A 407 1.61 7.67 -8.35
CA ARG A 407 1.14 6.44 -9.02
C ARG A 407 0.38 5.54 -8.05
N GLU A 408 0.92 5.35 -6.83
CA GLU A 408 0.26 4.58 -5.78
C GLU A 408 -1.11 5.16 -5.40
N LEU A 409 -1.21 6.50 -5.35
CA LEU A 409 -2.45 7.21 -5.07
C LEU A 409 -3.37 7.35 -6.30
N GLY A 410 -2.88 7.03 -7.50
CA GLY A 410 -3.60 7.23 -8.75
C GLY A 410 -3.87 8.70 -9.11
N VAL A 411 -3.06 9.63 -8.61
CA VAL A 411 -3.16 11.08 -8.83
C VAL A 411 -2.28 11.49 -10.01
N PRO A 412 -2.78 12.28 -10.99
CA PRO A 412 -1.98 12.83 -12.09
C PRO A 412 -0.77 13.63 -11.58
N CYS A 413 0.40 13.38 -12.15
CA CYS A 413 1.63 14.05 -11.71
C CYS A 413 2.57 14.40 -12.86
N VAL A 414 3.08 15.65 -12.81
CA VAL A 414 4.13 16.18 -13.68
C VAL A 414 5.29 16.66 -12.83
N VAL A 415 6.49 16.12 -13.05
CA VAL A 415 7.68 16.46 -12.26
C VAL A 415 8.73 17.15 -13.13
N GLY A 416 9.81 17.69 -12.55
CA GLY A 416 10.92 18.23 -13.36
C GLY A 416 10.57 19.46 -14.22
N THR A 417 9.53 20.22 -13.87
CA THR A 417 9.09 21.41 -14.64
C THR A 417 10.05 22.61 -14.55
N LYS A 418 11.03 22.56 -13.65
CA LYS A 418 12.03 23.58 -13.31
C LYS A 418 11.47 24.87 -12.70
N THR A 419 10.32 25.36 -13.16
CA THR A 419 9.79 26.68 -12.82
C THR A 419 8.32 26.69 -12.37
N ALA A 420 7.66 25.56 -12.12
CA ALA A 420 6.26 25.54 -11.64
C ALA A 420 6.00 26.49 -10.47
N THR A 421 6.87 26.52 -9.45
CA THR A 421 6.66 27.36 -8.25
C THR A 421 6.77 28.86 -8.52
N THR A 422 7.33 29.28 -9.66
CA THR A 422 7.50 30.69 -10.04
C THR A 422 6.63 31.09 -11.22
N SER A 423 6.39 30.17 -12.16
CA SER A 423 5.57 30.38 -13.36
C SER A 423 4.07 30.26 -13.08
N LEU A 424 3.65 29.43 -12.13
CA LEU A 424 2.24 29.31 -11.72
C LEU A 424 1.93 30.31 -10.60
N LYS A 425 0.68 30.80 -10.58
CA LYS A 425 0.20 31.73 -9.54
C LYS A 425 -0.75 30.99 -8.59
N PRO A 426 -0.62 31.15 -7.26
CA PRO A 426 -1.59 30.62 -6.31
C PRO A 426 -3.01 31.05 -6.65
N GLY A 427 -3.99 30.16 -6.54
CA GLY A 427 -5.39 30.43 -6.86
C GLY A 427 -5.76 30.31 -8.34
N ARG A 428 -4.78 30.16 -9.25
CA ARG A 428 -5.04 29.96 -10.68
C ARG A 428 -5.54 28.54 -10.94
N VAL A 429 -6.53 28.39 -11.81
CA VAL A 429 -6.98 27.07 -12.28
C VAL A 429 -6.10 26.61 -13.44
N VAL A 430 -5.61 25.37 -13.35
CA VAL A 430 -4.84 24.72 -14.43
C VAL A 430 -5.31 23.29 -14.63
N THR A 431 -5.07 22.76 -15.82
CA THR A 431 -5.29 21.33 -16.13
C THR A 431 -3.94 20.66 -16.27
N VAL A 432 -3.76 19.52 -15.62
CA VAL A 432 -2.51 18.74 -15.61
C VAL A 432 -2.77 17.44 -16.36
N ASP A 433 -1.98 17.18 -17.39
CA ASP A 433 -1.87 15.90 -18.07
C ASP A 433 -0.59 15.22 -17.62
N GLY A 434 -0.72 14.30 -16.68
CA GLY A 434 0.41 13.56 -16.11
C GLY A 434 0.97 12.47 -17.05
N ALA A 435 0.25 12.11 -18.12
CA ALA A 435 0.74 11.16 -19.12
C ALA A 435 1.62 11.84 -20.18
N LYS A 436 1.35 13.09 -20.54
CA LYS A 436 2.19 13.89 -21.44
C LYS A 436 3.26 14.71 -20.74
N GLY A 437 3.10 14.96 -19.44
CA GLY A 437 3.99 15.88 -18.73
C GLY A 437 3.64 17.34 -18.98
N GLU A 438 2.38 17.65 -19.31
CA GLU A 438 1.96 18.98 -19.76
C GLU A 438 0.96 19.61 -18.80
N VAL A 439 1.07 20.93 -18.62
CA VAL A 439 0.16 21.73 -17.80
C VAL A 439 -0.42 22.82 -18.69
N TYR A 440 -1.75 22.90 -18.71
CA TYR A 440 -2.51 23.79 -19.59
C TYR A 440 -3.18 24.90 -18.81
N ALA A 441 -3.28 26.08 -19.41
CA ALA A 441 -4.13 27.14 -18.88
C ALA A 441 -5.60 26.72 -18.92
N SER A 442 -6.35 26.99 -17.86
CA SER A 442 -7.80 26.86 -17.87
C SER A 442 -8.46 28.24 -17.95
N SER A 443 -9.54 28.34 -18.73
CA SER A 443 -10.43 29.51 -18.77
C SER A 443 -11.47 29.51 -17.65
N LEU A 444 -11.53 28.42 -16.85
CA LEU A 444 -12.44 28.28 -15.73
C LEU A 444 -12.07 29.22 -14.58
N LYS A 445 -13.08 29.84 -13.96
CA LYS A 445 -12.90 30.61 -12.72
C LYS A 445 -12.74 29.63 -11.55
N ALA A 446 -11.95 30.00 -10.53
CA ALA A 446 -11.78 29.19 -9.33
C ALA A 446 -13.11 28.83 -8.64
N SER A 447 -14.11 29.71 -8.72
CA SER A 447 -15.47 29.49 -8.18
C SER A 447 -16.35 28.58 -9.04
N SER A 448 -15.96 28.26 -10.28
CA SER A 448 -16.70 27.37 -11.19
C SER A 448 -16.09 25.96 -11.25
N VAL A 449 -14.99 25.71 -10.54
CA VAL A 449 -14.43 24.36 -10.41
C VAL A 449 -15.24 23.63 -9.34
N ASN A 450 -16.15 22.74 -9.76
CA ASN A 450 -16.86 21.86 -8.82
C ASN A 450 -15.86 20.83 -8.26
N PHE A 451 -15.57 20.92 -6.97
CA PHE A 451 -14.65 20.06 -6.24
C PHE A 451 -15.28 18.75 -5.76
N ALA A 452 -16.14 18.15 -6.58
CA ALA A 452 -16.35 16.72 -6.43
C ALA A 452 -15.05 16.06 -6.92
N PRO A 453 -14.46 15.11 -6.19
CA PRO A 453 -13.36 14.32 -6.74
C PRO A 453 -13.85 13.82 -8.10
N THR A 454 -13.15 14.20 -9.17
CA THR A 454 -13.35 13.62 -10.49
C THR A 454 -12.80 12.20 -10.41
N GLN A 455 -13.55 11.32 -9.73
CA GLN A 455 -13.59 9.93 -10.11
C GLN A 455 -13.91 9.93 -11.59
N ALA A 456 -13.05 9.29 -12.37
CA ALA A 456 -13.22 9.15 -13.80
C ALA A 456 -14.70 8.91 -14.09
N ALA A 457 -15.32 9.77 -14.91
CA ALA A 457 -16.71 9.59 -15.30
C ALA A 457 -16.84 8.15 -15.78
N TYR A 458 -17.56 7.32 -15.02
CA TYR A 458 -17.77 5.94 -15.39
C TYR A 458 -18.47 5.94 -16.75
N HIS A 459 -17.73 5.54 -17.79
CA HIS A 459 -18.34 5.24 -19.07
C HIS A 459 -18.97 3.87 -18.92
N ALA A 460 -20.29 3.85 -18.72
CA ALA A 460 -21.07 2.63 -18.81
C ALA A 460 -20.66 1.88 -20.10
N PRO A 461 -20.25 0.61 -20.02
CA PRO A 461 -20.03 -0.21 -21.20
C PRO A 461 -21.25 -0.09 -22.10
N ALA A 462 -21.02 0.07 -23.42
CA ALA A 462 -22.09 0.24 -24.40
C ALA A 462 -23.10 -0.92 -24.40
N VAL A 463 -22.73 -2.05 -23.80
CA VAL A 463 -23.56 -3.24 -23.63
C VAL A 463 -23.57 -3.64 -22.16
N THR A 464 -24.76 -3.70 -21.55
CA THR A 464 -24.95 -4.32 -20.24
C THR A 464 -24.90 -5.84 -20.42
N LEU A 465 -23.79 -6.46 -20.00
CA LEU A 465 -23.66 -7.91 -20.00
C LEU A 465 -24.57 -8.50 -18.94
N LYS A 466 -25.47 -9.40 -19.36
CA LYS A 466 -26.33 -10.15 -18.44
C LYS A 466 -25.64 -11.44 -18.04
N THR A 467 -25.46 -11.62 -16.75
CA THR A 467 -24.90 -12.82 -16.13
C THR A 467 -25.93 -13.47 -15.21
N ALA A 468 -25.93 -14.80 -15.12
CA ALA A 468 -26.72 -15.53 -14.13
C ALA A 468 -26.15 -15.33 -12.72
N THR A 469 -24.82 -15.38 -12.60
CA THR A 469 -24.06 -15.05 -11.41
C THR A 469 -24.09 -13.53 -11.20
N LYS A 470 -24.58 -13.06 -10.05
CA LYS A 470 -24.66 -11.62 -9.78
C LYS A 470 -23.30 -11.05 -9.38
N VAL A 471 -23.02 -9.82 -9.78
CA VAL A 471 -21.85 -9.06 -9.33
C VAL A 471 -22.30 -8.04 -8.30
N TYR A 472 -21.91 -8.29 -7.06
CA TYR A 472 -22.06 -7.38 -5.95
C TYR A 472 -20.77 -6.62 -5.67
N VAL A 473 -20.86 -5.55 -4.88
CA VAL A 473 -19.71 -4.76 -4.43
C VAL A 473 -19.54 -4.82 -2.92
N ASN A 474 -18.29 -4.78 -2.48
CA ASN A 474 -17.89 -4.51 -1.10
C ASN A 474 -17.80 -2.98 -0.92
N LEU A 475 -18.61 -2.41 -0.03
CA LEU A 475 -18.71 -0.96 0.15
C LEU A 475 -18.71 -0.58 1.64
N GLY A 476 -17.89 0.39 2.02
CA GLY A 476 -17.86 0.92 3.40
C GLY A 476 -18.04 2.43 3.50
N GLU A 477 -17.91 3.15 2.39
CA GLU A 477 -17.96 4.61 2.34
C GLU A 477 -19.25 5.08 1.67
N PRO A 478 -20.14 5.78 2.39
CA PRO A 478 -21.40 6.27 1.82
C PRO A 478 -21.23 7.22 0.62
N ASP A 479 -20.18 8.04 0.63
CA ASP A 479 -19.94 9.06 -0.40
C ASP A 479 -19.59 8.47 -1.77
N LEU A 480 -19.14 7.21 -1.81
CA LEU A 480 -18.84 6.48 -3.05
C LEU A 480 -20.07 5.80 -3.67
N ALA A 481 -21.19 5.74 -2.93
CA ALA A 481 -22.31 4.88 -3.29
C ALA A 481 -22.98 5.30 -4.61
N GLU A 482 -23.18 6.60 -4.85
CA GLU A 482 -23.85 7.09 -6.06
C GLU A 482 -23.06 6.77 -7.33
N GLU A 483 -21.74 6.96 -7.31
CA GLU A 483 -20.89 6.66 -8.47
C GLU A 483 -20.79 5.15 -8.72
N ILE A 484 -20.63 4.35 -7.66
CA ILE A 484 -20.56 2.89 -7.79
C ILE A 484 -21.91 2.33 -8.27
N ALA A 485 -23.02 2.88 -7.81
CA ALA A 485 -24.36 2.46 -8.20
C ALA A 485 -24.64 2.69 -9.70
N LYS A 486 -23.94 3.61 -10.37
CA LYS A 486 -24.03 3.80 -11.83
C LYS A 486 -23.38 2.67 -12.61
N ARG A 487 -22.54 1.84 -11.97
CA ARG A 487 -21.79 0.76 -12.61
C ARG A 487 -22.64 -0.47 -12.90
N ASN A 488 -22.11 -1.42 -13.67
CA ASN A 488 -22.75 -2.72 -13.89
C ASN A 488 -22.67 -3.60 -12.64
N VAL A 489 -23.33 -3.17 -11.56
CA VAL A 489 -23.37 -3.80 -10.25
C VAL A 489 -24.82 -4.11 -9.86
N ASP A 490 -25.05 -5.31 -9.33
CA ASP A 490 -26.39 -5.83 -9.01
C ASP A 490 -26.82 -5.54 -7.58
N GLY A 491 -25.94 -4.95 -6.76
CA GLY A 491 -26.18 -4.70 -5.34
C GLY A 491 -24.89 -4.59 -4.53
N VAL A 492 -25.05 -4.39 -3.23
CA VAL A 492 -23.96 -4.41 -2.24
C VAL A 492 -24.03 -5.73 -1.50
N GLY A 493 -23.03 -6.59 -1.72
CA GLY A 493 -22.97 -7.93 -1.12
C GLY A 493 -22.33 -7.92 0.26
N LEU A 494 -21.60 -6.85 0.56
CA LEU A 494 -20.99 -6.59 1.85
C LEU A 494 -20.90 -5.09 2.10
N LEU A 495 -21.87 -4.54 2.84
CA LEU A 495 -21.76 -3.22 3.42
C LEU A 495 -21.03 -3.35 4.76
N ARG A 496 -19.84 -2.75 4.85
CA ARG A 496 -19.01 -2.70 6.06
C ARG A 496 -19.23 -1.39 6.79
N ALA A 497 -19.76 -1.45 8.00
CA ALA A 497 -20.14 -0.28 8.77
C ALA A 497 -18.99 0.33 9.59
N GLU A 498 -17.84 -0.34 9.63
CA GLU A 498 -16.70 -0.01 10.48
C GLU A 498 -16.22 1.43 10.26
N PHE A 499 -16.16 1.91 9.01
CA PHE A 499 -15.81 3.31 8.72
C PHE A 499 -16.85 4.31 9.23
N MET A 500 -18.15 3.99 9.08
CA MET A 500 -19.22 4.84 9.61
C MET A 500 -19.13 4.93 11.12
N ILE A 501 -18.87 3.81 11.80
CA ILE A 501 -18.75 3.74 13.26
C ILE A 501 -17.48 4.45 13.74
N ALA A 502 -16.36 4.29 13.04
CA ALA A 502 -15.13 5.02 13.33
C ALA A 502 -15.34 6.54 13.21
N ASN A 503 -16.14 7.00 12.25
CA ASN A 503 -16.50 8.42 12.10
C ASN A 503 -17.44 8.94 13.21
N ILE A 504 -18.28 8.08 13.80
CA ILE A 504 -19.02 8.43 15.04
C ILE A 504 -18.00 8.70 16.18
N GLY A 505 -16.88 7.99 16.18
CA GLY A 505 -15.69 8.28 16.99
C GLY A 505 -15.81 7.98 18.49
N THR A 506 -16.98 7.55 18.96
CA THR A 506 -17.26 7.26 20.37
C THR A 506 -17.79 5.85 20.55
N HIS A 507 -17.31 5.16 21.59
CA HIS A 507 -17.73 3.79 21.88
C HIS A 507 -19.24 3.71 22.16
N PRO A 508 -20.00 2.74 21.61
CA PRO A 508 -21.45 2.65 21.78
C PRO A 508 -21.90 2.58 23.24
N LYS A 509 -21.22 1.80 24.09
CA LYS A 509 -21.52 1.76 25.54
C LYS A 509 -21.35 3.11 26.24
N LYS A 510 -20.38 3.91 25.79
CA LYS A 510 -20.22 5.26 26.33
C LYS A 510 -21.40 6.14 25.93
N LEU A 511 -21.83 6.08 24.67
CA LEU A 511 -23.02 6.80 24.21
C LEU A 511 -24.28 6.36 24.96
N ILE A 512 -24.42 5.06 25.28
CA ILE A 512 -25.53 4.56 26.11
C ILE A 512 -25.46 5.17 27.52
N LYS A 513 -24.30 5.08 28.17
CA LYS A 513 -24.07 5.65 29.51
C LYS A 513 -24.34 7.15 29.57
N ASP A 514 -23.92 7.88 28.53
CA ASP A 514 -24.08 9.33 28.41
C ASP A 514 -25.49 9.73 27.91
N LYS A 515 -26.41 8.76 27.71
CA LYS A 515 -27.77 8.95 27.16
C LYS A 515 -27.81 9.59 25.77
N GLN A 516 -26.78 9.35 24.98
CA GLN A 516 -26.57 9.84 23.61
C GLN A 516 -26.71 8.74 22.55
N SER A 517 -27.36 7.61 22.87
CA SER A 517 -27.61 6.50 21.93
C SER A 517 -28.21 6.92 20.59
N HIS A 518 -29.05 7.97 20.60
CA HIS A 518 -29.67 8.52 19.39
C HIS A 518 -28.64 9.05 18.37
N VAL A 519 -27.46 9.52 18.82
CA VAL A 519 -26.39 9.97 17.94
C VAL A 519 -25.88 8.82 17.08
N PHE A 520 -25.58 7.68 17.72
CA PHE A 520 -25.13 6.48 17.03
C PHE A 520 -26.16 5.99 16.02
N VAL A 521 -27.42 5.82 16.48
CA VAL A 521 -28.53 5.35 15.64
C VAL A 521 -28.75 6.27 14.44
N ASN A 522 -28.72 7.59 14.65
CA ASN A 522 -28.98 8.56 13.58
C ASN A 522 -27.87 8.59 12.54
N GLN A 523 -26.60 8.65 12.97
CA GLN A 523 -25.45 8.72 12.06
C GLN A 523 -25.28 7.42 11.27
N LEU A 524 -25.44 6.26 11.93
CA LEU A 524 -25.39 4.97 11.24
C LEU A 524 -26.54 4.82 10.24
N ALA A 525 -27.76 5.22 10.62
CA ALA A 525 -28.91 5.23 9.71
C ALA A 525 -28.71 6.16 8.51
N GLU A 526 -28.08 7.33 8.70
CA GLU A 526 -27.78 8.26 7.61
C GLU A 526 -26.78 7.66 6.60
N GLY A 527 -25.70 7.05 7.09
CA GLY A 527 -24.71 6.38 6.23
C GLY A 527 -25.34 5.23 5.44
N MET A 528 -26.13 4.37 6.12
CA MET A 528 -26.85 3.28 5.46
C MET A 528 -27.89 3.77 4.46
N SER A 529 -28.64 4.84 4.77
CA SER A 529 -29.69 5.35 3.88
C SER A 529 -29.13 5.95 2.60
N LYS A 530 -27.98 6.64 2.66
CA LYS A 530 -27.27 7.13 1.46
C LYS A 530 -26.93 5.98 0.50
N ILE A 531 -26.40 4.88 1.04
CA ILE A 531 -26.08 3.68 0.24
C ILE A 531 -27.37 3.04 -0.30
N CYS A 532 -28.38 2.84 0.54
CA CYS A 532 -29.63 2.23 0.12
C CYS A 532 -30.33 3.04 -0.98
N ALA A 533 -30.31 4.37 -0.88
CA ALA A 533 -30.87 5.28 -1.87
C ALA A 533 -30.16 5.16 -3.22
N ALA A 534 -28.82 5.16 -3.23
CA ALA A 534 -28.03 5.02 -4.45
C ALA A 534 -28.32 3.72 -5.21
N PHE A 535 -28.53 2.62 -4.47
CA PHE A 535 -28.75 1.30 -5.08
C PHE A 535 -30.21 1.04 -5.50
N GLY A 536 -31.17 1.88 -5.10
CA GLY A 536 -32.58 1.73 -5.48
C GLY A 536 -33.16 0.40 -4.99
N ASP A 537 -33.71 -0.41 -5.89
CA ASP A 537 -34.26 -1.73 -5.55
C ASP A 537 -33.20 -2.83 -5.39
N ARG A 538 -31.93 -2.55 -5.78
CA ARG A 538 -30.85 -3.53 -5.67
C ARG A 538 -30.51 -3.80 -4.21
N PRO A 539 -30.27 -5.06 -3.81
CA PRO A 539 -30.05 -5.44 -2.42
C PRO A 539 -28.79 -4.79 -1.84
N VAL A 540 -28.87 -4.40 -0.58
CA VAL A 540 -27.76 -3.90 0.21
C VAL A 540 -27.64 -4.76 1.47
N VAL A 541 -26.65 -5.63 1.52
CA VAL A 541 -26.42 -6.56 2.62
C VAL A 541 -25.51 -5.91 3.65
N TYR A 542 -26.10 -5.37 4.72
CA TYR A 542 -25.40 -4.82 5.88
C TYR A 542 -24.85 -5.93 6.76
N ARG A 543 -23.52 -5.96 6.95
CA ARG A 543 -22.91 -6.80 7.97
C ARG A 543 -22.96 -6.05 9.30
N ALA A 544 -23.56 -6.68 10.31
CA ALA A 544 -23.47 -6.19 11.68
C ALA A 544 -22.01 -6.01 12.10
N THR A 545 -21.75 -5.09 13.03
CA THR A 545 -20.37 -4.68 13.34
C THR A 545 -19.53 -5.87 13.78
N ASP A 546 -18.39 -6.07 13.11
CA ASP A 546 -17.48 -7.17 13.42
C ASP A 546 -16.15 -6.66 14.01
N PHE A 547 -16.19 -5.51 14.69
CA PHE A 547 -15.01 -4.99 15.37
C PHE A 547 -14.53 -5.93 16.47
N LYS A 548 -13.21 -6.10 16.48
CA LYS A 548 -12.46 -6.74 17.55
C LYS A 548 -12.36 -5.79 18.75
N THR A 549 -12.08 -6.33 19.92
CA THR A 549 -11.92 -5.57 21.18
C THR A 549 -10.88 -4.46 21.06
N ASN A 550 -9.73 -4.76 20.44
CA ASN A 550 -8.68 -3.78 20.19
C ASN A 550 -9.16 -2.62 19.31
N GLU A 551 -10.00 -2.86 18.30
CA GLU A 551 -10.55 -1.81 17.43
C GLU A 551 -11.55 -0.92 18.20
N TYR A 552 -12.49 -1.52 18.93
CA TYR A 552 -13.42 -0.75 19.79
C TYR A 552 -12.68 0.04 20.88
N SER A 553 -11.58 -0.49 21.41
CA SER A 553 -10.80 0.16 22.47
C SER A 553 -10.20 1.50 22.05
N HIS A 554 -9.98 1.71 20.74
CA HIS A 554 -9.45 2.95 20.17
C HIS A 554 -10.51 4.05 20.03
N LEU A 555 -11.80 3.73 20.10
CA LEU A 555 -12.86 4.74 20.11
C LEU A 555 -12.85 5.52 21.43
N LYS A 556 -13.35 6.75 21.42
CA LYS A 556 -13.46 7.56 22.63
C LYS A 556 -14.28 6.83 23.70
N GLY A 557 -13.65 6.56 24.85
CA GLY A 557 -14.24 5.80 25.96
C GLY A 557 -14.21 4.28 25.81
N GLY A 558 -13.64 3.73 24.73
CA GLY A 558 -13.59 2.29 24.47
C GLY A 558 -12.77 1.50 25.49
N LYS A 559 -11.62 2.03 25.93
CA LYS A 559 -10.74 1.38 26.93
C LYS A 559 -11.44 1.03 28.25
N GLU A 560 -12.54 1.70 28.61
CA GLU A 560 -13.32 1.39 29.82
C GLU A 560 -14.15 0.10 29.69
N TYR A 561 -14.52 -0.27 28.45
CA TYR A 561 -15.48 -1.34 28.18
C TYR A 561 -14.85 -2.56 27.48
N GLU A 562 -13.65 -2.39 26.94
CA GLU A 562 -13.02 -3.38 26.06
C GLU A 562 -11.88 -4.11 26.77
N PRO A 563 -11.98 -5.44 26.96
CA PRO A 563 -10.91 -6.22 27.57
C PRO A 563 -9.72 -6.35 26.60
N VAL A 564 -8.51 -6.48 27.16
CA VAL A 564 -7.31 -6.80 26.37
C VAL A 564 -7.30 -8.30 26.10
N GLU A 565 -7.29 -8.68 24.83
CA GLU A 565 -7.30 -10.08 24.42
C GLU A 565 -5.95 -10.47 23.80
N PRO A 566 -5.38 -11.65 24.13
CA PRO A 566 -4.16 -12.14 23.49
C PRO A 566 -4.31 -12.37 21.99
N ASN A 567 -5.50 -12.78 21.54
CA ASN A 567 -5.80 -13.06 20.13
C ASN A 567 -7.13 -12.41 19.73
N PRO A 568 -7.16 -11.09 19.45
CA PRO A 568 -8.40 -10.37 19.13
C PRO A 568 -9.15 -10.94 17.91
N MET A 569 -8.45 -11.59 16.97
CA MET A 569 -9.06 -12.27 15.82
C MET A 569 -10.10 -13.33 16.26
N LEU A 570 -9.79 -14.10 17.30
CA LEU A 570 -10.61 -15.19 17.83
C LEU A 570 -11.51 -14.76 19.00
N GLY A 571 -11.35 -13.52 19.45
CA GLY A 571 -11.85 -12.99 20.71
C GLY A 571 -13.28 -12.46 20.70
N TYR A 572 -13.56 -11.47 21.53
CA TYR A 572 -14.89 -10.96 21.86
C TYR A 572 -15.49 -10.07 20.74
N ARG A 573 -15.99 -10.74 19.69
CA ARG A 573 -16.57 -10.14 18.47
C ARG A 573 -17.73 -10.94 17.87
N GLY A 574 -18.38 -10.36 16.87
CA GLY A 574 -19.46 -10.95 16.07
C GLY A 574 -20.67 -11.40 16.91
N ALA A 575 -21.32 -12.48 16.49
CA ALA A 575 -22.54 -12.99 17.12
C ALA A 575 -22.44 -13.16 18.65
N TYR A 576 -21.30 -13.62 19.15
CA TYR A 576 -21.07 -13.78 20.58
C TYR A 576 -21.21 -12.45 21.33
N ARG A 577 -20.59 -11.37 20.80
CA ARG A 577 -20.73 -10.02 21.39
C ARG A 577 -22.20 -9.58 21.41
N TYR A 578 -22.94 -9.80 20.32
CA TYR A 578 -24.34 -9.35 20.23
C TYR A 578 -25.25 -9.98 21.30
N ILE A 579 -24.97 -11.22 21.68
CA ILE A 579 -25.78 -11.95 22.67
C ILE A 579 -25.39 -11.54 24.10
N HIS A 580 -24.10 -11.31 24.34
CA HIS A 580 -23.57 -10.96 25.65
C HIS A 580 -23.64 -9.46 25.97
N ASP A 581 -23.84 -8.63 24.95
CA ASP A 581 -23.92 -7.17 25.03
C ASP A 581 -25.01 -6.65 24.09
N ALA A 582 -26.24 -7.10 24.37
CA ALA A 582 -27.41 -6.83 23.54
C ALA A 582 -27.67 -5.33 23.36
N ASP A 583 -27.44 -4.51 24.40
CA ASP A 583 -27.69 -3.07 24.37
C ASP A 583 -26.93 -2.36 23.22
N VAL A 584 -25.71 -2.80 22.91
CA VAL A 584 -24.92 -2.24 21.80
C VAL A 584 -25.50 -2.67 20.46
N PHE A 585 -25.83 -3.96 20.31
CA PHE A 585 -26.39 -4.49 19.07
C PHE A 585 -27.78 -3.92 18.77
N GLU A 586 -28.59 -3.65 19.81
CA GLU A 586 -29.88 -2.99 19.68
C GLU A 586 -29.78 -1.62 19.01
N LEU A 587 -28.68 -0.88 19.18
CA LEU A 587 -28.48 0.39 18.48
C LEU A 587 -28.35 0.20 16.96
N GLU A 588 -27.66 -0.84 16.51
CA GLU A 588 -27.57 -1.19 15.08
C GLU A 588 -28.94 -1.62 14.55
N LEU A 589 -29.66 -2.45 15.30
CA LEU A 589 -31.01 -2.90 14.93
C LEU A 589 -31.99 -1.73 14.82
N GLU A 590 -31.95 -0.77 15.74
CA GLU A 590 -32.76 0.44 15.68
C GLU A 590 -32.37 1.34 14.50
N ALA A 591 -31.09 1.41 14.13
CA ALA A 591 -30.64 2.11 12.92
C ALA A 591 -31.20 1.43 11.65
N ILE A 592 -31.12 0.10 11.55
CA ILE A 592 -31.68 -0.68 10.42
C ILE A 592 -33.20 -0.49 10.36
N LYS A 593 -33.88 -0.56 11.49
CA LYS A 593 -35.32 -0.33 11.60
C LYS A 593 -35.70 1.07 11.17
N LYS A 594 -34.95 2.10 11.56
CA LYS A 594 -35.14 3.47 11.10
C LYS A 594 -35.02 3.57 9.57
N VAL A 595 -33.98 3.00 8.98
CA VAL A 595 -33.76 3.02 7.53
C VAL A 595 -34.90 2.30 6.78
N ARG A 596 -35.33 1.13 7.25
CA ARG A 596 -36.35 0.32 6.58
C ARG A 596 -37.78 0.81 6.80
N GLN A 597 -38.12 1.18 8.03
CA GLN A 597 -39.51 1.46 8.44
C GLN A 597 -39.83 2.96 8.37
N LYS A 598 -38.90 3.85 8.77
CA LYS A 598 -39.12 5.30 8.72
C LYS A 598 -38.71 5.91 7.39
N LEU A 599 -37.55 5.52 6.83
CA LEU A 599 -37.05 6.06 5.57
C LEU A 599 -37.49 5.25 4.33
N GLY A 600 -38.08 4.07 4.53
CA GLY A 600 -38.72 3.29 3.46
C GLY A 600 -37.79 2.40 2.62
N TYR A 601 -36.49 2.36 2.89
CA TYR A 601 -35.54 1.57 2.09
C TYR A 601 -35.64 0.05 2.38
N LYS A 602 -36.42 -0.67 1.56
CA LYS A 602 -36.66 -2.12 1.73
C LYS A 602 -35.56 -3.02 1.19
N ASN A 603 -34.58 -2.46 0.48
CA ASN A 603 -33.42 -3.18 -0.05
C ASN A 603 -32.32 -3.47 0.99
N LEU A 604 -32.40 -2.90 2.21
CA LEU A 604 -31.44 -3.17 3.29
C LEU A 604 -31.67 -4.53 3.95
N HIS A 605 -30.69 -5.42 3.91
CA HIS A 605 -30.69 -6.73 4.55
C HIS A 605 -29.64 -6.80 5.67
N LEU A 606 -29.78 -7.77 6.58
CA LEU A 606 -28.87 -7.94 7.71
C LEU A 606 -28.09 -9.24 7.58
N MET A 607 -26.78 -9.18 7.75
CA MET A 607 -25.86 -10.31 7.80
C MET A 607 -25.15 -10.36 9.14
N ILE A 608 -25.14 -11.55 9.77
CA ILE A 608 -24.50 -11.78 11.06
C ILE A 608 -23.10 -12.41 10.85
N PRO A 609 -22.01 -11.75 11.28
CA PRO A 609 -20.66 -12.29 11.22
C PRO A 609 -20.29 -13.13 12.45
N PHE A 610 -19.20 -13.89 12.29
CA PHE A 610 -18.45 -14.63 13.31
C PHE A 610 -19.32 -15.50 14.23
N VAL A 611 -20.24 -16.25 13.61
CA VAL A 611 -21.19 -17.12 14.31
C VAL A 611 -20.53 -18.46 14.66
N ARG A 612 -20.23 -18.71 15.93
CA ARG A 612 -19.43 -19.88 16.34
C ARG A 612 -20.21 -21.19 16.44
N ASN A 613 -21.52 -21.10 16.67
CA ASN A 613 -22.36 -22.27 16.83
C ASN A 613 -23.82 -21.95 16.52
N VAL A 614 -24.62 -22.99 16.28
CA VAL A 614 -26.03 -22.88 15.89
C VAL A 614 -26.87 -22.14 16.95
N ARG A 615 -26.54 -22.29 18.24
CA ARG A 615 -27.27 -21.62 19.33
C ARG A 615 -27.04 -20.11 19.30
N GLU A 616 -25.83 -19.65 19.01
CA GLU A 616 -25.55 -18.22 18.82
C GLU A 616 -26.45 -17.64 17.71
N MET A 617 -26.53 -18.31 16.56
CA MET A 617 -27.40 -17.83 15.48
C MET A 617 -28.87 -17.79 15.89
N GLN A 618 -29.35 -18.80 16.63
CA GLN A 618 -30.72 -18.84 17.15
C GLN A 618 -30.99 -17.69 18.12
N GLN A 619 -30.04 -17.36 18.99
CA GLN A 619 -30.15 -16.27 19.96
C GLN A 619 -30.12 -14.90 19.28
N VAL A 620 -29.19 -14.67 18.35
CA VAL A 620 -29.16 -13.43 17.55
C VAL A 620 -30.46 -13.27 16.76
N LYS A 621 -30.98 -14.33 16.14
CA LYS A 621 -32.27 -14.29 15.43
C LYS A 621 -33.42 -13.87 16.37
N LYS A 622 -33.44 -14.34 17.62
CA LYS A 622 -34.44 -13.92 18.61
C LYS A 622 -34.34 -12.42 18.92
N LEU A 623 -33.12 -11.90 19.10
CA LEU A 623 -32.90 -10.46 19.31
C LEU A 623 -33.39 -9.64 18.12
N VAL A 624 -33.04 -10.04 16.90
CA VAL A 624 -33.47 -9.37 15.65
C VAL A 624 -35.02 -9.35 15.54
N ILE A 625 -35.69 -10.46 15.87
CA ILE A 625 -37.16 -10.52 15.89
C ILE A 625 -37.73 -9.60 16.99
N ALA A 626 -37.17 -9.64 18.19
CA ALA A 626 -37.61 -8.84 19.33
C ALA A 626 -37.50 -7.33 19.07
N SER A 627 -36.48 -6.88 18.33
CA SER A 627 -36.33 -5.48 17.90
C SER A 627 -37.32 -5.05 16.80
N GLY A 628 -38.14 -5.97 16.30
CA GLY A 628 -39.17 -5.71 15.28
C GLY A 628 -38.68 -5.85 13.85
N LEU A 629 -37.65 -6.67 13.61
CA LEU A 629 -37.11 -7.00 12.28
C LEU A 629 -37.27 -8.50 11.95
N PRO A 630 -38.49 -9.09 11.99
CA PRO A 630 -38.67 -10.48 11.60
C PRO A 630 -38.35 -10.69 10.12
N ARG A 631 -37.92 -11.90 9.75
CA ARG A 631 -37.77 -12.30 8.34
C ARG A 631 -39.10 -12.12 7.62
N THR A 632 -39.06 -11.52 6.44
CA THR A 632 -40.23 -11.33 5.57
C THR A 632 -39.84 -11.58 4.10
N SER A 633 -40.79 -11.39 3.19
CA SER A 633 -40.49 -11.37 1.75
C SER A 633 -39.46 -10.30 1.39
N THR A 634 -39.39 -9.18 2.13
CA THR A 634 -38.53 -8.03 1.83
C THR A 634 -37.39 -7.80 2.82
N PHE A 635 -37.38 -8.47 3.97
CA PHE A 635 -36.26 -8.44 4.91
C PHE A 635 -35.62 -9.82 4.99
N LYS A 636 -34.37 -9.89 4.54
CA LYS A 636 -33.57 -11.11 4.47
C LYS A 636 -32.54 -11.11 5.59
N LEU A 637 -32.41 -12.24 6.26
CA LEU A 637 -31.40 -12.50 7.28
C LEU A 637 -30.32 -13.41 6.72
N TRP A 638 -29.09 -12.94 6.73
CA TRP A 638 -27.93 -13.62 6.18
C TRP A 638 -26.96 -14.01 7.29
N MET A 639 -26.10 -14.97 6.99
CA MET A 639 -25.00 -15.38 7.86
C MET A 639 -23.68 -15.35 7.09
N MET A 640 -22.62 -14.86 7.74
CA MET A 640 -21.28 -15.01 7.18
C MET A 640 -20.74 -16.43 7.48
N VAL A 641 -20.27 -17.11 6.45
CA VAL A 641 -19.62 -18.43 6.56
C VAL A 641 -18.13 -18.20 6.46
N GLU A 642 -17.48 -18.09 7.60
CA GLU A 642 -16.09 -17.61 7.66
C GLU A 642 -15.22 -18.34 8.69
N ILE A 643 -15.76 -19.37 9.32
CA ILE A 643 -15.05 -20.21 10.28
C ILE A 643 -15.31 -21.70 9.95
N PRO A 644 -14.39 -22.63 10.27
CA PRO A 644 -14.49 -24.03 9.85
C PRO A 644 -15.78 -24.73 10.30
N VAL A 645 -16.28 -24.43 11.50
CA VAL A 645 -17.53 -25.01 12.01
C VAL A 645 -18.75 -24.60 11.18
N ASN A 646 -18.73 -23.43 10.52
CA ASN A 646 -19.81 -22.99 9.63
C ASN A 646 -19.83 -23.81 8.35
N VAL A 647 -18.66 -24.27 7.89
CA VAL A 647 -18.53 -25.18 6.74
C VAL A 647 -19.08 -26.55 7.10
N ILE A 648 -18.64 -27.10 8.24
CA ILE A 648 -18.98 -28.47 8.66
C ILE A 648 -20.46 -28.61 9.03
N LEU A 649 -21.03 -27.61 9.71
CA LEU A 649 -22.41 -27.65 10.23
C LEU A 649 -23.37 -26.76 9.43
N LEU A 650 -23.04 -26.46 8.16
CA LEU A 650 -23.79 -25.50 7.36
C LEU A 650 -25.28 -25.80 7.29
N ASP A 651 -25.66 -27.08 7.14
CA ASP A 651 -27.08 -27.51 7.14
C ASP A 651 -27.81 -27.07 8.41
N SER A 652 -27.19 -27.25 9.58
CA SER A 652 -27.79 -26.88 10.87
C SER A 652 -27.89 -25.37 11.06
N PHE A 653 -26.94 -24.60 10.52
CA PHE A 653 -27.05 -23.15 10.49
C PHE A 653 -28.17 -22.68 9.57
N ILE A 654 -28.33 -23.35 8.41
CA ILE A 654 -29.43 -23.08 7.48
C ILE A 654 -30.79 -23.38 8.14
N ASP A 655 -30.89 -24.45 8.94
CA ASP A 655 -32.11 -24.85 9.68
C ASP A 655 -32.59 -23.79 10.70
N VAL A 656 -31.70 -22.90 11.16
CA VAL A 656 -32.09 -21.73 11.97
C VAL A 656 -33.03 -20.82 11.19
N GLY A 657 -33.07 -20.96 9.86
CA GLY A 657 -33.89 -20.20 8.95
C GLY A 657 -33.24 -18.88 8.64
N ILE A 658 -32.18 -18.94 7.83
CA ILE A 658 -31.53 -17.82 7.13
C ILE A 658 -31.95 -17.81 5.65
N ASP A 659 -31.83 -16.67 4.97
CA ASP A 659 -32.17 -16.49 3.56
C ASP A 659 -30.96 -16.61 2.62
N GLY A 660 -29.77 -16.30 3.15
CA GLY A 660 -28.54 -16.28 2.38
C GLY A 660 -27.31 -16.46 3.25
N ILE A 661 -26.22 -16.82 2.61
CA ILE A 661 -24.90 -16.88 3.22
C ILE A 661 -23.92 -16.05 2.40
N SER A 662 -22.93 -15.46 3.07
CA SER A 662 -21.78 -14.86 2.41
C SER A 662 -20.51 -15.50 2.94
N VAL A 663 -19.68 -16.07 2.08
CA VAL A 663 -18.41 -16.66 2.49
C VAL A 663 -17.40 -15.55 2.69
N GLY A 664 -16.88 -15.41 3.91
CA GLY A 664 -15.77 -14.50 4.22
C GLY A 664 -14.45 -15.23 3.98
N THR A 665 -13.91 -15.15 2.77
CA THR A 665 -12.74 -15.98 2.38
C THR A 665 -11.49 -15.67 3.19
N ASN A 666 -11.34 -14.44 3.67
CA ASN A 666 -10.20 -14.04 4.48
C ASN A 666 -10.14 -14.80 5.80
N ASP A 667 -11.17 -14.67 6.65
CA ASP A 667 -11.22 -15.34 7.95
C ASP A 667 -11.33 -16.86 7.77
N LEU A 668 -12.03 -17.34 6.74
CA LEU A 668 -12.11 -18.76 6.45
C LEU A 668 -10.72 -19.34 6.13
N THR A 669 -9.94 -18.66 5.29
CA THR A 669 -8.59 -19.09 4.92
C THR A 669 -7.68 -19.10 6.16
N MET A 670 -7.68 -18.00 6.92
CA MET A 670 -6.89 -17.90 8.14
C MET A 670 -7.17 -19.04 9.12
N LEU A 671 -8.45 -19.39 9.32
CA LEU A 671 -8.85 -20.41 10.29
C LEU A 671 -8.74 -21.84 9.76
N MET A 672 -8.93 -22.06 8.46
CA MET A 672 -8.74 -23.38 7.85
C MET A 672 -7.26 -23.76 7.81
N LEU A 673 -6.37 -22.79 7.63
CA LEU A 673 -4.92 -23.01 7.54
C LEU A 673 -4.19 -22.81 8.87
N GLY A 674 -4.84 -22.20 9.87
CA GLY A 674 -4.19 -21.86 11.14
C GLY A 674 -3.16 -20.73 10.99
N THR A 675 -3.37 -19.83 10.03
CA THR A 675 -2.48 -18.71 9.70
C THR A 675 -3.12 -17.39 10.10
N ASP A 676 -2.33 -16.42 10.51
CA ASP A 676 -2.75 -15.02 10.60
C ASP A 676 -2.02 -14.24 9.51
N ARG A 677 -2.77 -13.66 8.56
CA ARG A 677 -2.17 -12.91 7.45
C ARG A 677 -1.47 -11.62 7.91
N ASP A 678 -1.84 -11.11 9.09
CA ASP A 678 -1.21 -9.94 9.71
C ASP A 678 0.04 -10.37 10.53
N ASN A 679 0.27 -11.68 10.68
CA ASN A 679 1.48 -12.24 11.28
C ASN A 679 2.49 -12.63 10.18
N GLU A 680 3.50 -11.78 10.02
CA GLU A 680 4.57 -11.89 9.01
C GLU A 680 5.25 -13.27 8.96
N THR A 681 5.28 -14.01 10.08
CA THR A 681 5.95 -15.33 10.14
C THR A 681 5.20 -16.40 9.35
N VAL A 682 3.87 -16.33 9.33
CA VAL A 682 2.99 -17.35 8.73
C VAL A 682 2.16 -16.82 7.56
N ALA A 683 2.22 -15.52 7.29
CA ALA A 683 1.47 -14.88 6.21
C ALA A 683 1.83 -15.42 4.81
N SER A 684 3.02 -15.99 4.62
CA SER A 684 3.42 -16.61 3.35
C SER A 684 2.61 -17.88 3.01
N ASP A 685 2.05 -18.56 4.02
CA ASP A 685 1.19 -19.73 3.84
C ASP A 685 -0.29 -19.36 3.60
N TYR A 686 -0.64 -18.07 3.68
CA TYR A 686 -1.98 -17.59 3.36
C TYR A 686 -2.20 -17.61 1.84
N ASP A 687 -3.03 -18.55 1.37
CA ASP A 687 -3.54 -18.56 -0.01
C ASP A 687 -5.01 -19.01 -0.02
N GLU A 688 -5.89 -18.14 -0.49
CA GLU A 688 -7.33 -18.42 -0.64
C GLU A 688 -7.61 -19.52 -1.68
N ARG A 689 -6.61 -19.89 -2.49
CA ARG A 689 -6.65 -21.00 -3.46
C ARG A 689 -6.09 -22.31 -2.90
N ASN A 690 -5.75 -22.35 -1.61
CA ASN A 690 -5.31 -23.58 -0.96
C ASN A 690 -6.38 -24.68 -1.13
N PRO A 691 -6.00 -25.95 -1.42
CA PRO A 691 -6.94 -27.04 -1.61
C PRO A 691 -7.99 -27.20 -0.50
N ALA A 692 -7.61 -26.95 0.77
CA ALA A 692 -8.56 -27.02 1.90
C ALA A 692 -9.64 -25.93 1.82
N VAL A 693 -9.28 -24.73 1.37
CA VAL A 693 -10.20 -23.60 1.20
C VAL A 693 -11.08 -23.81 -0.02
N LEU A 694 -10.52 -24.29 -1.14
CA LEU A 694 -11.28 -24.64 -2.33
C LEU A 694 -12.31 -25.75 -2.06
N TRP A 695 -11.92 -26.78 -1.29
CA TRP A 695 -12.84 -27.81 -0.83
C TRP A 695 -13.98 -27.23 0.03
N ALA A 696 -13.65 -26.32 0.95
CA ALA A 696 -14.64 -25.67 1.79
C ALA A 696 -15.64 -24.86 0.95
N LEU A 697 -15.15 -24.07 -0.01
CA LEU A 697 -15.99 -23.29 -0.93
C LEU A 697 -16.90 -24.19 -1.76
N GLU A 698 -16.38 -25.27 -2.32
CA GLU A 698 -17.15 -26.25 -3.06
C GLU A 698 -18.25 -26.89 -2.21
N HIS A 699 -17.91 -27.30 -0.98
CA HIS A 699 -18.87 -27.85 -0.03
C HIS A 699 -19.97 -26.84 0.31
N ILE A 700 -19.60 -25.60 0.64
CA ILE A 700 -20.54 -24.53 0.99
C ILE A 700 -21.52 -24.27 -0.15
N ILE A 701 -21.01 -24.08 -1.36
CA ILE A 701 -21.84 -23.73 -2.54
C ILE A 701 -22.80 -24.87 -2.86
N LYS A 702 -22.32 -26.12 -2.88
CA LYS A 702 -23.16 -27.31 -3.13
C LYS A 702 -24.26 -27.47 -2.07
N THR A 703 -23.92 -27.30 -0.80
CA THR A 703 -24.89 -27.40 0.30
C THR A 703 -25.93 -26.27 0.21
N ALA A 704 -25.51 -25.02 -0.03
CA ALA A 704 -26.43 -23.90 -0.20
C ALA A 704 -27.42 -24.12 -1.36
N HIS A 705 -26.95 -24.62 -2.51
CA HIS A 705 -27.81 -24.96 -3.64
C HIS A 705 -28.81 -26.07 -3.31
N LYS A 706 -28.35 -27.16 -2.68
CA LYS A 706 -29.23 -28.26 -2.26
C LYS A 706 -30.35 -27.77 -1.34
N ARG A 707 -30.06 -26.75 -0.52
CA ARG A 707 -30.99 -26.17 0.45
C ARG A 707 -31.78 -24.96 -0.10
N GLY A 708 -31.54 -24.54 -1.34
CA GLY A 708 -32.20 -23.39 -1.95
C GLY A 708 -31.86 -22.04 -1.29
N VAL A 709 -30.69 -21.94 -0.66
CA VAL A 709 -30.20 -20.73 0.02
C VAL A 709 -29.26 -19.97 -0.90
N THR A 710 -29.38 -18.64 -0.93
CA THR A 710 -28.46 -17.79 -1.72
C THR A 710 -27.04 -17.90 -1.17
N VAL A 711 -26.06 -18.10 -2.03
CA VAL A 711 -24.63 -18.11 -1.64
C VAL A 711 -23.87 -17.01 -2.36
N SER A 712 -23.29 -16.11 -1.57
CA SER A 712 -22.35 -15.09 -2.05
C SER A 712 -20.95 -15.43 -1.57
N VAL A 713 -19.92 -15.03 -2.31
CA VAL A 713 -18.53 -15.06 -1.84
C VAL A 713 -17.99 -13.64 -1.81
N CYS A 714 -17.46 -13.23 -0.66
CA CYS A 714 -16.89 -11.91 -0.44
C CYS A 714 -15.44 -12.03 0.04
N GLY A 715 -14.59 -11.11 -0.39
CA GLY A 715 -13.16 -11.16 -0.10
C GLY A 715 -12.33 -10.54 -1.22
N GLN A 716 -11.01 -10.62 -1.07
CA GLN A 716 -10.10 -10.11 -2.10
C GLN A 716 -9.92 -11.12 -3.24
N ALA A 717 -9.95 -12.43 -2.99
CA ALA A 717 -9.72 -13.43 -4.03
C ALA A 717 -10.56 -13.27 -5.31
N PRO A 718 -11.90 -13.07 -5.28
CA PRO A 718 -12.67 -12.87 -6.50
C PRO A 718 -12.32 -11.58 -7.25
N SER A 719 -11.75 -10.59 -6.55
CA SER A 719 -11.29 -9.32 -7.12
C SER A 719 -9.89 -9.44 -7.75
N SER A 720 -8.99 -10.15 -7.07
CA SER A 720 -7.58 -10.28 -7.41
C SER A 720 -7.31 -11.37 -8.47
N HIS A 721 -8.14 -12.41 -8.52
CA HIS A 721 -7.89 -13.64 -9.27
C HIS A 721 -9.08 -13.99 -10.17
N SER A 722 -8.93 -13.77 -11.48
CA SER A 722 -9.99 -14.05 -12.46
C SER A 722 -10.28 -15.55 -12.62
N ASP A 723 -9.27 -16.40 -12.46
CA ASP A 723 -9.38 -17.85 -12.37
C ASP A 723 -10.22 -18.30 -11.15
N PHE A 724 -10.09 -17.60 -10.02
CA PHE A 724 -10.92 -17.85 -8.85
C PHE A 724 -12.37 -17.46 -9.07
N ALA A 725 -12.63 -16.31 -9.69
CA ALA A 725 -13.99 -15.92 -10.08
C ALA A 725 -14.63 -16.92 -11.07
N GLU A 726 -13.86 -17.42 -12.04
CA GLU A 726 -14.28 -18.48 -12.96
C GLU A 726 -14.59 -19.80 -12.21
N PHE A 727 -13.75 -20.19 -11.25
CA PHE A 727 -14.00 -21.36 -10.39
C PHE A 727 -15.32 -21.25 -9.64
N LEU A 728 -15.58 -20.12 -8.98
CA LEU A 728 -16.82 -19.88 -8.25
C LEU A 728 -18.05 -19.89 -9.16
N CYS A 729 -17.93 -19.29 -10.35
CA CYS A 729 -18.98 -19.27 -11.36
C CYS A 729 -19.32 -20.69 -11.85
N ARG A 730 -18.30 -21.53 -12.10
CA ARG A 730 -18.48 -22.94 -12.50
C ARG A 730 -19.15 -23.79 -11.43
N LEU A 731 -18.91 -23.49 -10.16
CA LEU A 731 -19.62 -24.13 -9.04
C LEU A 731 -21.06 -23.62 -8.88
N GLY A 732 -21.44 -22.56 -9.60
CA GLY A 732 -22.78 -22.00 -9.64
C GLY A 732 -23.08 -20.99 -8.54
N VAL A 733 -22.07 -20.34 -7.95
CA VAL A 733 -22.26 -19.33 -6.89
C VAL A 733 -23.37 -18.33 -7.28
N THR A 734 -24.24 -17.93 -6.34
CA THR A 734 -25.32 -16.99 -6.66
C THR A 734 -24.78 -15.59 -6.94
N SER A 735 -23.75 -15.18 -6.21
CA SER A 735 -23.09 -13.88 -6.40
C SER A 735 -21.63 -13.86 -5.97
N VAL A 736 -20.85 -12.97 -6.56
CA VAL A 736 -19.51 -12.59 -6.07
C VAL A 736 -19.52 -11.12 -5.67
N SER A 737 -18.93 -10.80 -4.51
CA SER A 737 -18.85 -9.43 -4.00
C SER A 737 -17.41 -8.93 -4.05
N VAL A 738 -17.14 -7.99 -4.95
CA VAL A 738 -15.79 -7.54 -5.32
C VAL A 738 -15.51 -6.09 -4.91
N THR A 739 -14.25 -5.67 -4.96
CA THR A 739 -13.90 -4.26 -4.78
C THR A 739 -14.43 -3.40 -5.94
N PRO A 740 -14.71 -2.09 -5.70
CA PRO A 740 -15.32 -1.25 -6.72
C PRO A 740 -14.56 -1.24 -8.04
N ASP A 741 -13.23 -1.17 -8.02
CA ASP A 741 -12.37 -1.02 -9.20
C ASP A 741 -12.52 -2.15 -10.23
N VAL A 742 -12.89 -3.37 -9.81
CA VAL A 742 -12.96 -4.56 -10.69
C VAL A 742 -14.37 -5.02 -11.06
N ILE A 743 -15.44 -4.27 -10.73
CA ILE A 743 -16.84 -4.64 -11.01
C ILE A 743 -17.05 -5.09 -12.46
N ASP A 744 -16.70 -4.24 -13.42
CA ASP A 744 -16.97 -4.49 -14.85
C ASP A 744 -16.09 -5.61 -15.41
N LYS A 745 -14.83 -5.70 -14.96
CA LYS A 745 -13.92 -6.79 -15.32
C LYS A 745 -14.48 -8.13 -14.83
N THR A 746 -14.94 -8.18 -13.58
CA THR A 746 -15.53 -9.39 -12.98
C THR A 746 -16.78 -9.81 -13.74
N ARG A 747 -17.65 -8.84 -14.09
CA ARG A 747 -18.84 -9.09 -14.93
C ARG A 747 -18.48 -9.77 -16.25
N GLN A 748 -17.45 -9.28 -16.93
CA GLN A 748 -16.96 -9.85 -18.19
C GLN A 748 -16.47 -11.29 -17.99
N VAL A 749 -15.66 -11.55 -16.95
CA VAL A 749 -15.16 -12.89 -16.63
C VAL A 749 -16.30 -13.88 -16.38
N LEU A 750 -17.32 -13.48 -15.62
CA LEU A 750 -18.49 -14.31 -15.37
C LEU A 750 -19.28 -14.58 -16.64
N TYR A 751 -19.53 -13.56 -17.45
CA TYR A 751 -20.22 -13.69 -18.73
C TYR A 751 -19.51 -14.69 -19.67
N ASP A 752 -18.20 -14.55 -19.83
CA ASP A 752 -17.40 -15.44 -20.67
C ASP A 752 -17.38 -16.88 -20.13
N THR A 753 -17.38 -17.03 -18.81
CA THR A 753 -17.43 -18.34 -18.15
C THR A 753 -18.79 -19.01 -18.39
N GLU A 754 -19.89 -18.30 -18.19
CA GLU A 754 -21.25 -18.79 -18.41
C GLU A 754 -21.46 -19.16 -19.88
N LEU A 755 -20.98 -18.34 -20.83
CA LEU A 755 -21.02 -18.68 -22.26
C LEU A 755 -20.27 -19.97 -22.58
N LYS A 756 -19.09 -20.19 -21.97
CA LYS A 756 -18.34 -21.44 -22.15
C LYS A 756 -19.08 -22.64 -21.57
N LEU A 757 -19.83 -22.47 -20.49
CA LEU A 757 -20.62 -23.53 -19.88
C LEU A 757 -21.87 -23.88 -20.69
N ILE A 758 -22.52 -22.89 -21.31
CA ILE A 758 -23.70 -23.13 -22.17
C ILE A 758 -23.32 -23.79 -23.51
N LYS A 759 -22.10 -23.52 -24.02
CA LYS A 759 -21.62 -24.09 -25.28
C LYS A 759 -21.09 -25.53 -25.16
N LYS A 760 -20.90 -26.04 -23.95
CA LYS A 760 -20.56 -27.43 -23.67
C LYS A 760 -21.82 -28.24 -23.43
#